data_AF-A0A1F3V7H6-F1
#
_entry.id   AF-A0A1F3V7H6-F1
#
_cell.length_a   1.000
_cell.length_b   1.000
_cell.length_c   1.000
_cell.angle_alpha   90.00
_cell.angle_beta   90.00
_cell.angle_gamma   90.00
#
_symmetry.space_group_name_H-M   'P 1'
#
loop_
_entity.id
_entity.type
_entity.pdbx_description
1 polymer ?
#
loop_
_entity_poly.entity_id
_entity_poly.type
_entity_poly.pdbx_seq_one_letter_code
_entity_poly.pdbx_strand_id
1 'polypeptide(L)'
;MASIPNKISSILIMGITILIIATGCGKVEITFHSKKAIFDRSPTLTTAAFIGPATPPTLLNINPASPSTSTTPTLDGLATTDTATVKLFTSSTCASNEIGSGSKDEWETGGISVTLIANTASQIYVQAYDLIGNPSICQSITIYQHDSNGPTPVDSLSPGSATLNMLSQSPPMNWAGGAVDAGIGFDHYEYSIGTTNGGTNIVDWTSAGTSTSTTATGLSLTPETFYYFNLRAIDLLGNLSTVTTASWQTHAEALAIAPTSANLLPRDSQTFSATGGYLPIIYSLSIATGSINSTTGQYTSPNDVGNVTVYATDDTATQVSATVNIALVIVATTSSKTLATNEKYQFSATNGFPAYTWLITSGSGSIDSSTGDYIAPLTANMATIRTTDIEGYFDNISITTNEFVESDRWGLFNEFNFRARALTRDSAGNIYAGGGGGDRTDGSFPHWIIRKWDGSSWTTIEDYMGSTNNLYALTSDNAGNIYAAGVTSGYPKWTVRKWNGTAWSTIDEYQMELNQEAEAHALTADNFGNVYTAGYARNTAGYYFWIVKKWDGSSWTVIDNYQLAANKIAQASALTSDGTNIYSTGCAQDASNYFHWIVRKWDGSSWSTIGDYRYVATKASNGTALTLDGNGYLYTSGYVRDASNYLHWIVRKWDGSSWSTIDDYQLSANKAAFSYALISDNGNNVYAGGYAQDASGAPHWIVKKWNGSSWTTVDDYLGEPGSSAAYVSALTTDNAGSFYAGGYVVEASGAEHWIVRTGDSSWNTSDNFSMTASISAGVNALAQDGASNIYATGWADDGSGVYDYGHWIVRRWNGSSWSTIDDFRLSINEDIWASANAVTVDGSGSIYVTGYATDDSYYEHWIVRKWDGSSWSTIDDYQLEPTKKSVGHSIVADGSGIVYASGQAYDISNYAYWIVRKWDGSSWSTIDDYQLEPTKTASSNSLVSDNAGNIFIAGSAKDASNYYHWIIRKWDGSSWSTIDDYQLEVGYDAMAFSLMRNNDGTIYVTGSAKDASNYYHWVIRKWDGSSWSTIDNYQLTADGSANAYSITQDGSGNLYVTGNANDTSYISHWIVRKWNGQYWSTVRDEVFSSTFWTRSATGNALIYDTLNDLIYCGGQREDGWSSDWYVEKLP
;
A
#
# COMPACT_ATOMS: atom_id res chain seq x y z
N MET A 1 -14.37 32.41 -25.61
CA MET A 1 -14.89 31.13 -26.15
C MET A 1 -16.02 30.60 -25.26
N ALA A 2 -17.26 30.96 -25.60
CA ALA A 2 -18.42 30.06 -25.76
C ALA A 2 -19.34 29.86 -24.54
N SER A 3 -20.23 30.85 -24.34
CA SER A 3 -21.72 30.77 -24.22
C SER A 3 -22.35 29.53 -23.52
N ILE A 4 -23.24 29.65 -22.53
CA ILE A 4 -24.75 29.76 -22.46
C ILE A 4 -25.07 29.53 -20.92
N PRO A 5 -26.18 29.95 -20.24
CA PRO A 5 -26.55 31.35 -19.86
C PRO A 5 -27.13 31.61 -18.42
N ASN A 6 -27.17 32.91 -18.03
CA ASN A 6 -28.18 33.61 -17.16
C ASN A 6 -28.50 33.04 -15.73
N LYS A 7 -28.52 33.79 -14.60
CA LYS A 7 -28.98 35.18 -14.34
C LYS A 7 -28.92 35.45 -12.79
N ILE A 8 -28.29 36.53 -12.27
CA ILE A 8 -28.85 37.68 -11.49
C ILE A 8 -27.74 38.39 -10.66
N SER A 9 -27.29 39.53 -11.21
CA SER A 9 -26.99 40.82 -10.53
C SER A 9 -25.73 41.05 -9.64
N SER A 10 -24.67 41.69 -10.18
CA SER A 10 -24.33 43.15 -10.06
C SER A 10 -23.30 43.50 -8.94
N ILE A 11 -22.03 43.79 -9.26
CA ILE A 11 -21.36 45.13 -9.36
C ILE A 11 -20.48 45.41 -8.09
N LEU A 12 -19.23 45.95 -8.03
CA LEU A 12 -18.08 46.31 -8.93
C LEU A 12 -16.82 46.54 -8.00
N ILE A 13 -15.60 46.06 -8.27
CA ILE A 13 -14.38 46.75 -8.82
C ILE A 13 -13.73 47.82 -7.92
N MET A 14 -12.61 47.49 -7.26
CA MET A 14 -11.19 47.87 -7.52
C MET A 14 -10.82 49.37 -7.70
N GLY A 15 -9.85 49.83 -6.90
CA GLY A 15 -8.47 49.90 -7.44
C GLY A 15 -7.57 51.10 -7.08
N ILE A 16 -6.37 50.76 -6.57
CA ILE A 16 -5.01 51.16 -7.05
C ILE A 16 -4.09 51.93 -6.09
N THR A 17 -2.95 51.27 -5.83
CA THR A 17 -1.76 51.67 -5.06
C THR A 17 -0.68 52.33 -5.95
N ILE A 18 -0.06 53.44 -5.56
CA ILE A 18 1.33 53.88 -5.94
C ILE A 18 1.96 54.67 -4.75
N LEU A 19 2.90 54.06 -4.00
CA LEU A 19 4.35 54.35 -3.87
C LEU A 19 4.80 55.82 -3.59
N ILE A 20 5.54 56.08 -2.48
CA ILE A 20 7.02 56.31 -2.38
C ILE A 20 7.44 56.58 -0.90
N ILE A 21 8.09 55.59 -0.29
CA ILE A 21 9.29 55.67 0.57
C ILE A 21 9.61 56.99 1.34
N ALA A 22 9.37 56.92 2.68
CA ALA A 22 10.25 57.29 3.83
C ALA A 22 11.03 58.63 3.96
N THR A 23 10.70 59.40 5.01
CA THR A 23 11.58 59.69 6.18
C THR A 23 10.83 60.39 7.34
N GLY A 24 10.78 59.74 8.51
CA GLY A 24 10.94 60.34 9.85
C GLY A 24 9.97 61.42 10.41
N CYS A 25 9.27 61.04 11.50
CA CYS A 25 8.97 61.83 12.72
C CYS A 25 7.78 62.85 12.77
N GLY A 26 6.66 62.44 13.39
CA GLY A 26 6.12 63.06 14.62
C GLY A 26 5.04 64.17 14.56
N LYS A 27 3.81 63.77 14.97
CA LYS A 27 2.81 64.47 15.84
C LYS A 27 1.69 65.41 15.28
N VAL A 28 0.50 65.23 15.89
CA VAL A 28 -0.89 65.68 15.58
C VAL A 28 -1.33 66.96 16.32
N GLU A 29 -2.28 67.78 15.79
CA GLU A 29 -3.28 68.63 16.55
C GLU A 29 -4.39 69.30 15.65
N ILE A 30 -5.59 69.68 16.20
CA ILE A 30 -6.71 70.47 15.56
C ILE A 30 -7.56 71.29 16.61
N THR A 31 -8.05 72.51 16.29
CA THR A 31 -9.03 73.35 17.09
C THR A 31 -9.86 74.39 16.25
N PHE A 32 -11.00 74.98 16.76
CA PHE A 32 -11.87 76.05 16.11
C PHE A 32 -12.59 77.09 17.10
N HIS A 33 -13.23 78.22 16.64
CA HIS A 33 -13.67 79.43 17.47
C HIS A 33 -14.87 80.41 17.01
N SER A 34 -15.58 81.12 17.97
CA SER A 34 -16.12 82.58 18.05
C SER A 34 -17.64 83.02 17.70
N LYS A 35 -18.36 84.20 17.94
CA LYS A 35 -18.35 85.50 18.79
C LYS A 35 -19.53 86.62 18.62
N LYS A 36 -20.01 87.46 19.64
CA LYS A 36 -19.98 89.03 19.80
C LYS A 36 -21.18 90.15 19.94
N ALA A 37 -21.08 91.19 20.89
CA ALA A 37 -21.14 92.76 20.83
C ALA A 37 -22.42 93.74 21.14
N ILE A 38 -22.56 95.12 21.47
CA ILE A 38 -21.82 96.45 21.90
C ILE A 38 -22.58 97.93 21.89
N PHE A 39 -22.49 98.89 22.90
CA PHE A 39 -22.42 100.48 23.07
C PHE A 39 -23.34 101.79 22.67
N ASP A 40 -23.51 102.82 23.60
CA ASP A 40 -23.35 104.40 23.83
C ASP A 40 -23.92 105.73 23.05
N ARG A 41 -23.50 107.08 23.21
CA ARG A 41 -23.97 108.38 23.98
C ARG A 41 -24.08 109.85 23.29
N SER A 42 -24.69 110.96 23.89
CA SER A 42 -24.46 112.52 23.78
C SER A 42 -25.64 113.62 24.08
N PRO A 43 -25.48 115.03 24.17
CA PRO A 43 -26.35 116.05 24.97
C PRO A 43 -26.73 117.58 24.53
N THR A 44 -27.69 118.37 25.21
CA THR A 44 -27.88 119.92 25.29
C THR A 44 -28.98 120.56 26.26
N LEU A 45 -28.77 121.84 26.75
CA LEU A 45 -29.63 122.99 27.30
C LEU A 45 -30.93 122.97 28.25
N THR A 46 -30.95 123.94 29.21
CA THR A 46 -32.06 124.65 29.98
C THR A 46 -32.86 124.11 31.20
N THR A 47 -33.26 125.08 32.06
CA THR A 47 -33.87 125.07 33.41
C THR A 47 -33.08 124.43 34.54
N ALA A 48 -32.55 125.30 35.41
CA ALA A 48 -31.96 125.05 36.73
C ALA A 48 -32.85 124.20 37.68
N ALA A 49 -32.80 122.89 37.46
CA ALA A 49 -32.92 121.91 38.53
C ALA A 49 -31.61 121.91 39.33
N PHE A 50 -31.70 121.82 40.66
CA PHE A 50 -30.61 121.36 41.53
C PHE A 50 -29.87 120.16 40.91
N ILE A 51 -28.69 120.40 40.33
CA ILE A 51 -27.95 119.40 39.56
C ILE A 51 -27.05 118.63 40.52
N GLY A 52 -27.34 117.34 40.75
CA GLY A 52 -26.41 116.43 41.42
C GLY A 52 -25.16 116.12 40.58
N PRO A 53 -24.27 115.24 41.07
CA PRO A 53 -22.97 114.98 40.46
C PRO A 53 -23.05 114.71 38.96
N ALA A 54 -22.33 115.49 38.16
CA ALA A 54 -22.53 115.57 36.71
C ALA A 54 -22.23 114.28 35.95
N THR A 55 -21.33 113.45 36.48
CA THR A 55 -21.04 112.12 35.94
C THR A 55 -21.29 111.05 37.02
N PRO A 56 -21.99 109.95 36.67
CA PRO A 56 -22.16 108.82 37.58
C PRO A 56 -20.82 108.09 37.83
N PRO A 57 -20.70 107.38 38.98
CA PRO A 57 -19.50 106.62 39.29
C PRO A 57 -19.19 105.54 38.25
N THR A 58 -17.92 105.32 37.99
CA THR A 58 -17.42 104.21 37.15
C THR A 58 -16.97 103.08 38.04
N LEU A 59 -17.05 101.85 37.55
CA LEU A 59 -16.55 100.66 38.23
C LEU A 59 -15.09 100.36 37.82
N LEU A 60 -14.26 99.96 38.79
CA LEU A 60 -12.90 99.46 38.56
C LEU A 60 -12.80 97.97 38.87
N ASN A 61 -13.25 97.53 40.05
CA ASN A 61 -13.13 96.13 40.46
C ASN A 61 -14.38 95.61 41.21
N ILE A 62 -14.56 94.29 41.15
CA ILE A 62 -15.54 93.55 41.96
C ILE A 62 -14.77 92.43 42.64
N ASN A 63 -14.92 92.28 43.95
CA ASN A 63 -14.25 91.22 44.70
C ASN A 63 -15.23 90.43 45.59
N PRO A 64 -15.34 89.10 45.47
CA PRO A 64 -14.78 88.27 44.39
C PRO A 64 -15.40 88.60 43.03
N ALA A 65 -14.68 88.35 41.94
CA ALA A 65 -15.15 88.57 40.58
C ALA A 65 -16.34 87.65 40.25
N SER A 66 -17.22 88.07 39.33
CA SER A 66 -18.32 87.27 38.80
C SER A 66 -17.85 86.33 37.68
N PRO A 67 -18.34 85.07 37.56
CA PRO A 67 -19.25 84.38 38.49
C PRO A 67 -18.60 83.98 39.81
N SER A 68 -19.39 83.87 40.89
CA SER A 68 -18.88 83.48 42.22
C SER A 68 -19.99 82.97 43.16
N THR A 69 -19.58 82.23 44.20
CA THR A 69 -20.42 81.74 45.32
C THR A 69 -20.65 82.76 46.44
N SER A 70 -20.30 84.04 46.25
CA SER A 70 -20.50 85.10 47.25
C SER A 70 -21.68 86.00 46.93
N THR A 71 -22.71 86.02 47.78
CA THR A 71 -23.83 86.98 47.63
C THR A 71 -23.44 88.40 48.06
N THR A 72 -22.25 88.60 48.63
CA THR A 72 -21.81 89.87 49.21
C THR A 72 -20.49 90.41 48.63
N PRO A 73 -20.37 90.62 47.30
CA PRO A 73 -19.17 91.19 46.71
C PRO A 73 -18.99 92.66 47.10
N THR A 74 -17.73 93.10 47.17
CA THR A 74 -17.40 94.53 47.25
C THR A 74 -17.16 95.09 45.85
N LEU A 75 -17.62 96.31 45.63
CA LEU A 75 -17.49 97.04 44.36
C LEU A 75 -16.82 98.38 44.60
N ASP A 76 -15.70 98.60 43.93
CA ASP A 76 -14.95 99.85 43.97
C ASP A 76 -14.82 100.47 42.57
N GLY A 77 -14.56 101.76 42.54
CA GLY A 77 -14.32 102.47 41.30
C GLY A 77 -14.05 103.95 41.50
N LEU A 78 -14.33 104.79 40.51
CA LEU A 78 -14.06 106.25 40.61
C LEU A 78 -15.36 107.04 40.68
N ALA A 79 -15.36 108.12 41.46
CA ALA A 79 -16.47 109.08 41.51
C ALA A 79 -15.94 110.53 41.44
N THR A 80 -16.79 111.44 40.96
CA THR A 80 -16.43 112.85 40.85
C THR A 80 -16.30 113.56 42.21
N THR A 81 -15.59 114.68 42.22
CA THR A 81 -15.22 115.45 43.43
C THR A 81 -16.41 116.03 44.19
N ASP A 82 -17.56 116.17 43.54
CA ASP A 82 -18.83 116.64 44.08
C ASP A 82 -19.74 115.52 44.65
N THR A 83 -19.33 114.26 44.54
CA THR A 83 -19.99 113.10 45.17
C THR A 83 -19.74 113.10 46.68
N ALA A 84 -20.79 112.98 47.50
CA ALA A 84 -20.73 112.66 48.93
C ALA A 84 -21.00 111.17 49.20
N THR A 85 -22.02 110.62 48.54
CA THR A 85 -22.49 109.24 48.75
C THR A 85 -22.66 108.54 47.39
N VAL A 86 -22.21 107.31 47.30
CA VAL A 86 -22.49 106.38 46.19
C VAL A 86 -23.50 105.33 46.66
N LYS A 87 -24.53 105.06 45.86
CA LYS A 87 -25.51 103.99 46.11
C LYS A 87 -25.60 103.05 44.91
N LEU A 88 -25.72 101.77 45.20
CA LEU A 88 -25.87 100.69 44.21
C LEU A 88 -27.27 100.10 44.27
N PHE A 89 -27.82 99.76 43.10
CA PHE A 89 -29.20 99.28 42.93
C PHE A 89 -29.25 98.10 41.96
N THR A 90 -30.30 97.28 42.03
CA THR A 90 -30.66 96.35 40.93
C THR A 90 -31.75 96.91 39.99
N SER A 91 -32.31 98.10 40.30
CA SER A 91 -33.29 98.76 39.45
C SER A 91 -32.63 99.70 38.44
N SER A 92 -33.06 99.64 37.18
CA SER A 92 -32.56 100.48 36.08
C SER A 92 -32.82 101.98 36.22
N THR A 93 -33.59 102.39 37.21
CA THR A 93 -33.89 103.79 37.52
C THR A 93 -33.25 104.27 38.82
N CYS A 94 -32.60 103.40 39.59
CA CYS A 94 -32.01 103.70 40.91
C CYS A 94 -33.02 104.31 41.93
N ALA A 95 -34.32 104.04 41.74
CA ALA A 95 -35.39 104.56 42.59
C ALA A 95 -35.88 103.54 43.64
N SER A 96 -35.46 102.27 43.52
CA SER A 96 -35.84 101.15 44.38
C SER A 96 -34.80 100.03 44.29
N ASN A 97 -34.86 99.06 45.20
CA ASN A 97 -33.91 97.94 45.29
C ASN A 97 -32.46 98.41 45.46
N GLU A 98 -32.21 99.28 46.44
CA GLU A 98 -30.86 99.63 46.92
C GLU A 98 -30.22 98.36 47.53
N ILE A 99 -29.02 98.01 47.05
CA ILE A 99 -28.28 96.80 47.43
C ILE A 99 -27.00 97.10 48.21
N GLY A 100 -26.55 98.36 48.25
CA GLY A 100 -25.43 98.86 49.05
C GLY A 100 -25.29 100.38 48.91
N SER A 101 -24.75 101.03 49.93
CA SER A 101 -24.46 102.46 49.92
C SER A 101 -23.24 102.79 50.77
N GLY A 102 -22.45 103.77 50.35
CA GLY A 102 -21.27 104.23 51.10
C GLY A 102 -20.83 105.62 50.69
N SER A 103 -19.81 106.14 51.36
CA SER A 103 -19.18 107.42 51.02
C SER A 103 -18.39 107.34 49.72
N LYS A 104 -18.02 108.51 49.20
CA LYS A 104 -17.07 108.62 48.09
C LYS A 104 -15.75 107.89 48.40
N ASP A 105 -15.20 108.06 49.59
CA ASP A 105 -13.90 107.46 49.96
C ASP A 105 -14.01 105.93 50.02
N GLU A 106 -15.12 105.40 50.54
CA GLU A 106 -15.40 103.96 50.59
C GLU A 106 -15.48 103.37 49.17
N TRP A 107 -16.12 104.07 48.23
CA TRP A 107 -16.18 103.65 46.82
C TRP A 107 -14.82 103.63 46.12
N GLU A 108 -13.89 104.52 46.47
CA GLU A 108 -12.59 104.63 45.77
C GLU A 108 -11.44 103.83 46.41
N THR A 109 -11.52 103.44 47.69
CA THR A 109 -10.41 102.73 48.36
C THR A 109 -10.72 101.31 48.81
N GLY A 110 -11.91 101.04 49.34
CA GLY A 110 -12.26 99.78 50.01
C GLY A 110 -13.37 98.98 49.32
N GLY A 111 -14.15 99.65 48.49
CA GLY A 111 -15.34 99.13 47.84
C GLY A 111 -16.56 99.11 48.76
N ILE A 112 -17.72 99.37 48.16
CA ILE A 112 -19.01 99.21 48.84
C ILE A 112 -19.44 97.76 48.68
N SER A 113 -19.68 97.09 49.82
CA SER A 113 -20.27 95.76 49.87
C SER A 113 -21.75 95.85 49.48
N VAL A 114 -22.17 95.02 48.53
CA VAL A 114 -23.58 94.91 48.12
C VAL A 114 -24.16 93.57 48.53
N THR A 115 -25.46 93.46 48.80
CA THR A 115 -26.13 92.17 49.04
C THR A 115 -27.00 91.80 47.86
N LEU A 116 -26.68 90.68 47.22
CA LEU A 116 -27.38 90.14 46.05
C LEU A 116 -28.25 88.93 46.40
N ILE A 117 -29.23 88.62 45.54
CA ILE A 117 -30.02 87.39 45.65
C ILE A 117 -29.16 86.21 45.19
N ALA A 118 -29.13 85.14 45.98
CA ALA A 118 -28.39 83.93 45.65
C ALA A 118 -28.97 83.22 44.42
N ASN A 119 -28.10 82.63 43.60
CA ASN A 119 -28.44 81.79 42.44
C ASN A 119 -29.17 82.58 41.35
N THR A 120 -28.74 83.81 41.12
CA THR A 120 -29.33 84.71 40.12
C THR A 120 -28.26 85.63 39.51
N ALA A 121 -28.40 85.93 38.22
CA ALA A 121 -27.66 87.00 37.56
C ALA A 121 -28.32 88.35 37.87
N SER A 122 -27.69 89.14 38.73
CA SER A 122 -28.16 90.47 39.14
C SER A 122 -27.48 91.55 38.32
N GLN A 123 -28.22 92.31 37.52
CA GLN A 123 -27.71 93.53 36.90
C GLN A 123 -27.60 94.62 37.98
N ILE A 124 -26.41 95.21 38.11
CA ILE A 124 -26.08 96.25 39.08
C ILE A 124 -26.00 97.61 38.39
N TYR A 125 -26.66 98.60 39.00
CA TYR A 125 -26.64 100.01 38.66
C TYR A 125 -26.04 100.81 39.81
N VAL A 126 -25.51 102.01 39.50
CA VAL A 126 -24.91 102.94 40.47
C VAL A 126 -25.41 104.37 40.26
N GLN A 127 -25.50 105.12 41.36
CA GLN A 127 -25.86 106.54 41.36
C GLN A 127 -25.07 107.27 42.47
N ALA A 128 -24.48 108.42 42.13
CA ALA A 128 -23.85 109.31 43.11
C ALA A 128 -24.85 110.37 43.59
N TYR A 129 -24.61 110.89 44.78
CA TYR A 129 -25.38 111.96 45.40
C TYR A 129 -24.43 113.02 45.95
N ASP A 130 -24.76 114.30 45.78
CA ASP A 130 -24.01 115.43 46.39
C ASP A 130 -24.30 115.55 47.91
N LEU A 131 -23.66 116.51 48.57
CA LEU A 131 -23.82 116.75 50.01
C LEU A 131 -25.27 117.12 50.43
N ILE A 132 -26.15 117.51 49.49
CA ILE A 132 -27.53 117.99 49.75
C ILE A 132 -28.55 116.90 49.31
N GLY A 133 -28.07 115.76 48.78
CA GLY A 133 -28.82 114.61 48.30
C GLY A 133 -29.36 114.70 46.86
N ASN A 134 -28.81 115.52 45.96
CA ASN A 134 -29.15 115.56 44.54
C ASN A 134 -28.41 114.42 43.81
N PRO A 135 -29.10 113.55 43.06
CA PRO A 135 -28.48 112.41 42.39
C PRO A 135 -27.85 112.76 41.03
N SER A 136 -26.88 111.95 40.62
CA SER A 136 -26.43 111.80 39.23
C SER A 136 -27.46 111.02 38.40
N ILE A 137 -27.19 110.78 37.12
CA ILE A 137 -27.95 109.76 36.37
C ILE A 137 -27.65 108.35 36.95
N CYS A 138 -28.61 107.43 36.85
CA CYS A 138 -28.45 106.02 37.19
C CYS A 138 -27.68 105.30 36.06
N GLN A 139 -26.54 104.69 36.34
CA GLN A 139 -25.73 103.98 35.34
C GLN A 139 -25.68 102.47 35.63
N SER A 140 -25.96 101.65 34.62
CA SER A 140 -25.64 100.21 34.64
C SER A 140 -24.13 100.01 34.60
N ILE A 141 -23.56 99.24 35.52
CA ILE A 141 -22.11 99.02 35.62
C ILE A 141 -21.68 97.59 35.29
N THR A 142 -22.45 96.57 35.67
CA THR A 142 -22.10 95.16 35.45
C THR A 142 -23.27 94.21 35.74
N ILE A 143 -23.17 92.94 35.31
CA ILE A 143 -24.02 91.82 35.76
C ILE A 143 -23.15 90.96 36.66
N TYR A 144 -23.62 90.74 37.89
CA TYR A 144 -22.98 89.79 38.81
C TYR A 144 -23.81 88.51 38.86
N GLN A 145 -23.17 87.40 38.50
CA GLN A 145 -23.77 86.08 38.52
C GLN A 145 -23.34 85.35 39.79
N HIS A 146 -24.28 85.22 40.72
CA HIS A 146 -24.09 84.36 41.87
C HIS A 146 -24.56 82.95 41.57
N ASP A 147 -23.74 81.96 41.92
CA ASP A 147 -24.17 80.56 41.93
C ASP A 147 -23.52 79.78 43.06
N SER A 148 -24.33 79.06 43.84
CA SER A 148 -23.91 78.12 44.87
C SER A 148 -24.65 76.77 44.77
N ASN A 149 -25.35 76.52 43.67
CA ASN A 149 -26.04 75.28 43.40
C ASN A 149 -25.15 74.40 42.52
N GLY A 150 -24.85 73.19 42.98
CA GLY A 150 -24.23 72.18 42.13
C GLY A 150 -25.21 71.68 41.03
N PRO A 151 -24.68 71.02 39.98
CA PRO A 151 -25.50 70.43 38.94
C PRO A 151 -26.52 69.42 39.49
N THR A 152 -27.61 69.15 38.76
CA THR A 152 -28.50 68.04 39.11
C THR A 152 -27.74 66.70 39.06
N PRO A 153 -28.05 65.71 39.93
CA PRO A 153 -27.50 64.36 39.79
C PRO A 153 -27.89 63.74 38.43
N VAL A 154 -27.18 62.70 38.00
CA VAL A 154 -27.51 61.94 36.80
C VAL A 154 -28.85 61.20 36.92
N ASP A 155 -29.60 61.09 35.83
CA ASP A 155 -30.93 60.44 35.85
C ASP A 155 -30.82 58.91 35.96
N SER A 156 -29.74 58.32 35.44
CA SER A 156 -29.44 56.90 35.56
C SER A 156 -27.95 56.64 35.72
N LEU A 157 -27.60 55.62 36.51
CA LEU A 157 -26.28 55.03 36.64
C LEU A 157 -26.43 53.51 36.73
N SER A 158 -25.80 52.76 35.84
CA SER A 158 -25.86 51.29 35.81
C SER A 158 -24.52 50.66 35.44
N PRO A 159 -24.17 49.51 36.06
CA PRO A 159 -23.05 48.70 35.60
C PRO A 159 -23.44 47.94 34.32
N GLY A 160 -22.46 47.74 33.43
CA GLY A 160 -22.62 46.90 32.24
C GLY A 160 -22.92 45.43 32.55
N SER A 161 -22.55 44.96 33.75
CA SER A 161 -22.99 43.69 34.31
C SER A 161 -23.06 43.78 35.84
N ALA A 162 -24.09 43.19 36.46
CA ALA A 162 -24.27 43.17 37.91
C ALA A 162 -23.26 42.27 38.64
N THR A 163 -22.62 41.35 37.91
CA THR A 163 -21.55 40.47 38.39
C THR A 163 -20.33 40.55 37.48
N LEU A 164 -19.13 40.45 38.06
CA LEU A 164 -17.87 40.50 37.32
C LEU A 164 -16.84 39.51 37.88
N ASN A 165 -16.31 38.67 37.00
CA ASN A 165 -15.31 37.66 37.33
C ASN A 165 -13.89 38.19 37.07
N MET A 166 -13.60 39.45 37.46
CA MET A 166 -12.26 40.05 37.39
C MET A 166 -12.03 40.91 38.63
N LEU A 167 -10.84 40.78 39.22
CA LEU A 167 -10.47 41.46 40.47
C LEU A 167 -9.64 42.74 40.27
N SER A 168 -9.22 43.02 39.03
CA SER A 168 -8.33 44.13 38.69
C SER A 168 -9.03 45.34 38.07
N GLN A 169 -10.34 45.27 37.83
CA GLN A 169 -11.13 46.36 37.27
C GLN A 169 -12.61 46.27 37.65
N SER A 170 -13.32 47.39 37.50
CA SER A 170 -14.79 47.47 37.60
C SER A 170 -15.47 47.03 36.29
N PRO A 171 -16.78 46.74 36.28
CA PRO A 171 -17.51 46.63 35.02
C PRO A 171 -17.58 48.03 34.35
N PRO A 172 -17.79 48.14 33.04
CA PRO A 172 -18.06 49.43 32.41
C PRO A 172 -19.29 50.05 33.06
N MET A 173 -19.09 51.18 33.74
CA MET A 173 -20.17 51.94 34.40
C MET A 173 -20.70 52.99 33.43
N ASN A 174 -22.01 53.01 33.20
CA ASN A 174 -22.64 53.92 32.25
C ASN A 174 -23.62 54.81 33.00
N TRP A 175 -23.72 56.08 32.61
CA TRP A 175 -24.71 57.02 33.13
C TRP A 175 -25.29 57.88 32.01
N ALA A 176 -26.52 58.36 32.19
CA ALA A 176 -27.19 59.21 31.21
C ALA A 176 -28.20 60.15 31.88
N GLY A 177 -28.44 61.29 31.23
CA GLY A 177 -29.32 62.34 31.74
C GLY A 177 -28.78 63.05 32.97
N GLY A 178 -29.46 64.11 33.41
CA GLY A 178 -29.02 64.96 34.53
C GLY A 178 -27.74 65.76 34.25
N ALA A 179 -27.00 66.10 35.32
CA ALA A 179 -25.85 67.01 35.29
C ALA A 179 -26.14 68.38 34.66
N VAL A 180 -27.38 68.83 34.75
CA VAL A 180 -27.80 70.14 34.27
C VAL A 180 -27.63 71.12 35.42
N ASP A 181 -26.77 72.09 35.22
CA ASP A 181 -26.76 73.32 36.02
C ASP A 181 -27.45 74.45 35.22
N ALA A 182 -28.30 75.20 35.91
CA ALA A 182 -29.06 76.33 35.37
C ALA A 182 -28.33 77.68 35.57
N GLY A 183 -27.28 77.74 36.40
CA GLY A 183 -26.57 78.96 36.71
C GLY A 183 -25.37 79.21 35.80
N ILE A 184 -24.27 78.48 35.96
CA ILE A 184 -23.00 78.72 35.26
C ILE A 184 -22.61 77.63 34.24
N GLY A 185 -23.10 76.41 34.42
CA GLY A 185 -22.86 75.26 33.55
C GLY A 185 -22.00 74.16 34.17
N PHE A 186 -22.18 72.96 33.62
CA PHE A 186 -21.47 71.74 34.00
C PHE A 186 -20.00 71.77 33.56
N ASP A 187 -19.10 71.30 34.43
CA ASP A 187 -17.66 71.16 34.17
C ASP A 187 -17.28 69.68 33.91
N HIS A 188 -17.33 68.83 34.93
CA HIS A 188 -17.00 67.39 34.82
C HIS A 188 -17.70 66.48 35.85
N TYR A 189 -17.58 65.17 35.63
CA TYR A 189 -17.94 64.14 36.60
C TYR A 189 -16.73 63.65 37.39
N GLU A 190 -16.95 63.29 38.65
CA GLU A 190 -16.04 62.48 39.45
C GLU A 190 -16.75 61.21 39.92
N TYR A 191 -15.98 60.14 40.06
CA TYR A 191 -16.43 58.88 40.61
C TYR A 191 -15.56 58.41 41.77
N SER A 192 -16.12 57.59 42.64
CA SER A 192 -15.41 56.84 43.67
C SER A 192 -15.91 55.41 43.71
N ILE A 193 -15.11 54.52 44.30
CA ILE A 193 -15.50 53.11 44.50
C ILE A 193 -15.29 52.76 45.98
N GLY A 194 -16.29 52.11 46.57
CA GLY A 194 -16.24 51.66 47.95
C GLY A 194 -16.92 50.30 48.16
N THR A 195 -16.79 49.75 49.36
CA THR A 195 -17.49 48.54 49.83
C THR A 195 -18.84 48.86 50.50
N THR A 196 -19.21 50.13 50.56
CA THR A 196 -20.51 50.63 51.06
C THR A 196 -21.03 51.73 50.15
N ASN A 197 -22.33 52.00 50.19
CA ASN A 197 -22.95 53.08 49.41
C ASN A 197 -22.35 54.44 49.84
N GLY A 198 -21.82 55.20 48.89
CA GLY A 198 -21.08 56.45 49.11
C GLY A 198 -19.60 56.29 49.48
N GLY A 199 -19.10 55.06 49.63
CA GLY A 199 -17.74 54.79 50.12
C GLY A 199 -16.63 55.07 49.10
N THR A 200 -15.45 55.45 49.58
CA THR A 200 -14.28 55.85 48.79
C THR A 200 -13.05 54.96 49.03
N ASN A 201 -13.22 53.83 49.73
CA ASN A 201 -12.12 53.03 50.28
C ASN A 201 -11.40 52.11 49.28
N ILE A 202 -11.83 52.07 48.02
CA ILE A 202 -11.18 51.33 46.94
C ILE A 202 -10.60 52.31 45.92
N VAL A 203 -11.42 53.27 45.48
CA VAL A 203 -11.00 54.42 44.69
C VAL A 203 -11.58 55.68 45.34
N ASP A 204 -10.71 56.63 45.70
CA ASP A 204 -11.10 57.97 46.13
C ASP A 204 -11.69 58.76 44.95
N TRP A 205 -12.27 59.94 45.18
CA TRP A 205 -12.84 60.75 44.10
C TRP A 205 -11.83 61.00 42.98
N THR A 206 -12.06 60.37 41.82
CA THR A 206 -11.26 60.52 40.60
C THR A 206 -12.11 61.07 39.47
N SER A 207 -11.55 62.00 38.70
CA SER A 207 -12.22 62.58 37.53
C SER A 207 -12.52 61.52 36.46
N ALA A 208 -13.76 61.53 35.96
CA ALA A 208 -14.20 60.82 34.76
C ALA A 208 -14.23 61.77 33.53
N GLY A 209 -13.87 63.05 33.72
CA GLY A 209 -14.04 64.10 32.72
C GLY A 209 -15.50 64.34 32.35
N THR A 210 -15.76 64.63 31.08
CA THR A 210 -17.12 64.81 30.53
C THR A 210 -17.73 63.54 29.95
N SER A 211 -17.03 62.41 30.01
CA SER A 211 -17.49 61.11 29.53
C SER A 211 -18.76 60.64 30.25
N THR A 212 -19.60 59.86 29.57
CA THR A 212 -20.81 59.25 30.15
C THR A 212 -20.66 57.78 30.51
N SER A 213 -19.42 57.29 30.49
CA SER A 213 -19.05 55.95 30.90
C SER A 213 -17.58 55.89 31.35
N THR A 214 -17.25 54.99 32.27
CA THR A 214 -15.86 54.67 32.61
C THR A 214 -15.69 53.24 33.08
N THR A 215 -14.46 52.74 32.99
CA THR A 215 -14.03 51.47 33.59
C THR A 215 -12.80 51.78 34.44
N ALA A 216 -12.92 51.73 35.77
CA ALA A 216 -11.76 51.81 36.64
C ALA A 216 -10.90 50.53 36.54
N THR A 217 -9.60 50.70 36.32
CA THR A 217 -8.59 49.64 36.15
C THR A 217 -7.56 49.72 37.27
N GLY A 218 -6.74 48.67 37.43
CA GLY A 218 -5.67 48.65 38.43
C GLY A 218 -6.19 48.51 39.87
N LEU A 219 -7.38 47.93 40.03
CA LEU A 219 -8.01 47.71 41.33
C LEU A 219 -7.42 46.48 42.04
N SER A 220 -7.64 46.42 43.36
CA SER A 220 -7.39 45.23 44.19
C SER A 220 -8.70 44.86 44.85
N LEU A 221 -9.47 44.01 44.19
CA LEU A 221 -10.79 43.58 44.67
C LEU A 221 -10.73 42.19 45.33
N THR A 222 -11.55 41.98 46.35
CA THR A 222 -11.76 40.67 47.00
C THR A 222 -12.93 39.96 46.31
N PRO A 223 -12.85 38.65 46.02
CA PRO A 223 -13.99 37.88 45.52
C PRO A 223 -15.22 37.97 46.43
N GLU A 224 -16.39 37.73 45.86
CA GLU A 224 -17.70 37.67 46.53
C GLU A 224 -18.13 38.95 47.26
N THR A 225 -17.40 40.05 47.10
CA THR A 225 -17.69 41.33 47.76
C THR A 225 -18.50 42.23 46.83
N PHE A 226 -19.54 42.86 47.37
CA PHE A 226 -20.25 43.96 46.74
C PHE A 226 -19.40 45.23 46.75
N TYR A 227 -19.27 45.82 45.57
CA TYR A 227 -18.64 47.11 45.35
C TYR A 227 -19.68 48.11 44.85
N TYR A 228 -19.52 49.35 45.28
CA TYR A 228 -20.43 50.46 45.01
C TYR A 228 -19.66 51.52 44.23
N PHE A 229 -20.08 51.76 43.00
CA PHE A 229 -19.62 52.89 42.20
C PHE A 229 -20.49 54.09 42.52
N ASN A 230 -19.86 55.19 42.95
CA ASN A 230 -20.51 56.43 43.32
C ASN A 230 -20.13 57.50 42.30
N LEU A 231 -21.06 58.35 41.90
CA LEU A 231 -20.86 59.38 40.89
C LEU A 231 -21.43 60.72 41.36
N ARG A 232 -20.67 61.79 41.12
CA ARG A 232 -21.11 63.18 41.31
C ARG A 232 -20.70 64.04 40.11
N ALA A 233 -21.48 65.09 39.84
CA ALA A 233 -21.17 66.12 38.85
C ALA A 233 -20.68 67.40 39.53
N ILE A 234 -19.85 68.19 38.85
CA ILE A 234 -19.26 69.43 39.31
C ILE A 234 -19.56 70.52 38.27
N ASP A 235 -19.87 71.74 38.72
CA ASP A 235 -19.97 72.95 37.87
C ASP A 235 -18.63 73.70 37.74
N LEU A 236 -18.64 74.80 36.97
CA LEU A 236 -17.46 75.65 36.75
C LEU A 236 -16.98 76.45 37.97
N LEU A 237 -17.64 76.38 39.14
CA LEU A 237 -17.19 76.98 40.40
C LEU A 237 -16.82 75.93 41.46
N GLY A 238 -16.93 74.63 41.16
CA GLY A 238 -16.62 73.55 42.10
C GLY A 238 -17.81 73.12 42.98
N ASN A 239 -19.04 73.57 42.70
CA ASN A 239 -20.24 73.12 43.42
C ASN A 239 -20.61 71.69 42.96
N LEU A 240 -20.97 70.84 43.92
CA LEU A 240 -21.17 69.39 43.71
C LEU A 240 -22.66 69.02 43.61
N SER A 241 -22.99 68.10 42.72
CA SER A 241 -24.27 67.40 42.76
C SER A 241 -24.37 66.48 43.99
N THR A 242 -25.59 66.07 44.34
CA THR A 242 -25.79 64.88 45.18
C THR A 242 -25.22 63.62 44.51
N VAL A 243 -24.77 62.66 45.30
CA VAL A 243 -24.14 61.42 44.81
C VAL A 243 -25.19 60.43 44.32
N THR A 244 -24.98 59.85 43.14
CA THR A 244 -25.74 58.71 42.61
C THR A 244 -24.89 57.44 42.68
N THR A 245 -25.47 56.32 43.08
CA THR A 245 -24.72 55.08 43.38
C THR A 245 -25.31 53.87 42.70
N ALA A 246 -24.45 53.01 42.14
CA ALA A 246 -24.78 51.68 41.63
C ALA A 246 -23.84 50.62 42.23
N SER A 247 -24.30 49.37 42.34
CA SER A 247 -23.50 48.26 42.87
C SER A 247 -23.27 47.16 41.85
N TRP A 248 -22.14 46.46 42.00
CA TRP A 248 -21.86 45.17 41.37
C TRP A 248 -21.24 44.22 42.38
N GLN A 249 -21.29 42.92 42.10
CA GLN A 249 -20.62 41.90 42.91
C GLN A 249 -19.44 41.34 42.12
N THR A 250 -18.29 41.20 42.77
CA THR A 250 -17.20 40.39 42.23
C THR A 250 -17.50 38.91 42.47
N HIS A 251 -17.12 38.06 41.52
CA HIS A 251 -17.09 36.61 41.73
C HIS A 251 -15.65 36.12 41.66
N ALA A 252 -15.36 34.96 42.26
CA ALA A 252 -14.13 34.25 41.91
C ALA A 252 -14.10 34.01 40.39
N GLU A 253 -12.90 34.10 39.78
CA GLU A 253 -12.73 33.62 38.40
C GLU A 253 -13.25 32.18 38.30
N ALA A 254 -13.86 31.83 37.16
CA ALA A 254 -14.34 30.47 36.96
C ALA A 254 -13.16 29.51 37.16
N LEU A 255 -13.34 28.51 38.02
CA LEU A 255 -12.32 27.49 38.27
C LEU A 255 -11.85 26.94 36.92
N ALA A 256 -10.54 26.93 36.71
CA ALA A 256 -9.88 26.48 35.50
C ALA A 256 -8.61 25.73 35.91
N ILE A 257 -8.20 24.74 35.12
CA ILE A 257 -6.97 23.97 35.32
C ILE A 257 -6.05 24.14 34.11
N ALA A 258 -4.77 24.37 34.36
CA ALA A 258 -3.75 24.52 33.34
C ALA A 258 -2.52 23.61 33.64
N PRO A 259 -1.94 22.96 32.63
CA PRO A 259 -2.48 22.81 31.28
C PRO A 259 -3.77 21.95 31.26
N THR A 260 -4.63 22.11 30.25
CA THR A 260 -5.89 21.33 30.13
C THR A 260 -5.64 19.90 29.66
N SER A 261 -4.45 19.62 29.13
CA SER A 261 -3.95 18.30 28.83
C SER A 261 -2.44 18.25 29.02
N ALA A 262 -1.87 17.06 29.24
CA ALA A 262 -0.43 16.83 29.17
C ALA A 262 -0.18 15.43 28.59
N ASN A 263 0.91 15.31 27.86
CA ASN A 263 1.39 14.05 27.29
C ASN A 263 2.65 13.69 28.09
N LEU A 264 2.69 12.52 28.74
CA LEU A 264 3.81 12.13 29.60
C LEU A 264 4.30 10.72 29.26
N LEU A 265 5.60 10.49 29.43
CA LEU A 265 6.17 9.15 29.45
C LEU A 265 5.98 8.49 30.82
N PRO A 266 6.17 7.16 30.97
CA PRO A 266 6.07 6.49 32.26
C PRO A 266 7.06 7.05 33.27
N ARG A 267 6.59 7.34 34.49
CA ARG A 267 7.31 8.00 35.60
C ARG A 267 7.62 9.49 35.42
N ASP A 268 7.29 10.12 34.30
CA ASP A 268 7.38 11.57 34.17
C ASP A 268 6.32 12.29 35.04
N SER A 269 6.60 13.55 35.35
CA SER A 269 5.76 14.40 36.20
C SER A 269 5.30 15.67 35.49
N GLN A 270 4.03 16.03 35.68
CA GLN A 270 3.44 17.31 35.27
C GLN A 270 2.82 17.99 36.49
N THR A 271 3.03 19.30 36.65
CA THR A 271 2.35 20.08 37.68
C THR A 271 1.17 20.78 37.03
N PHE A 272 -0.03 20.46 37.49
CA PHE A 272 -1.26 21.18 37.15
C PHE A 272 -1.45 22.31 38.15
N SER A 273 -1.79 23.50 37.65
CA SER A 273 -2.20 24.64 38.45
C SER A 273 -3.68 24.93 38.19
N ALA A 274 -4.40 25.26 39.25
CA ALA A 274 -5.78 25.68 39.18
C ALA A 274 -5.84 27.20 39.43
N THR A 275 -6.55 27.92 38.56
CA THR A 275 -6.84 29.35 38.67
C THR A 275 -8.34 29.53 38.87
N GLY A 276 -8.74 30.58 39.58
CA GLY A 276 -10.13 30.76 39.99
C GLY A 276 -10.62 29.76 41.04
N GLY A 277 -11.95 29.69 41.21
CA GLY A 277 -12.63 28.86 42.20
C GLY A 277 -12.44 29.31 43.67
N TYR A 278 -13.08 28.56 44.58
CA TYR A 278 -13.01 28.82 46.03
C TYR A 278 -11.86 28.05 46.70
N LEU A 279 -10.88 28.75 47.27
CA LEU A 279 -9.80 28.11 48.02
C LEU A 279 -10.31 27.42 49.30
N PRO A 280 -9.72 26.28 49.73
CA PRO A 280 -8.59 25.60 49.11
C PRO A 280 -8.98 24.74 47.90
N ILE A 281 -8.11 24.72 46.89
CA ILE A 281 -8.22 23.79 45.75
C ILE A 281 -7.55 22.48 46.09
N ILE A 282 -8.26 21.36 45.90
CA ILE A 282 -7.74 20.00 46.08
C ILE A 282 -7.66 19.29 44.73
N TYR A 283 -6.49 18.72 44.44
CA TYR A 283 -6.26 17.90 43.26
C TYR A 283 -6.52 16.42 43.53
N SER A 284 -7.18 15.73 42.60
CA SER A 284 -7.43 14.28 42.65
C SER A 284 -7.35 13.63 41.27
N LEU A 285 -7.42 12.29 41.22
CA LEU A 285 -7.43 11.50 39.98
C LEU A 285 -8.76 10.78 39.80
N SER A 286 -9.18 10.56 38.56
CA SER A 286 -10.36 9.73 38.24
C SER A 286 -10.24 8.27 38.65
N ILE A 287 -9.02 7.74 38.63
CA ILE A 287 -8.66 6.37 38.97
C ILE A 287 -7.31 6.33 39.69
N ALA A 288 -7.03 5.29 40.47
CA ALA A 288 -5.82 5.19 41.32
C ALA A 288 -4.50 4.85 40.57
N THR A 289 -4.34 5.30 39.33
CA THR A 289 -3.17 5.03 38.47
C THR A 289 -2.24 6.25 38.41
N GLY A 290 -1.06 6.11 39.01
CA GLY A 290 -0.10 7.20 39.24
C GLY A 290 -0.28 7.84 40.62
N SER A 291 0.42 8.94 40.88
CA SER A 291 0.28 9.70 42.13
C SER A 291 0.04 11.16 41.84
N ILE A 292 -0.77 11.81 42.66
CA ILE A 292 -0.91 13.27 42.65
C ILE A 292 -0.76 13.85 44.05
N ASN A 293 -0.01 14.94 44.16
CA ASN A 293 0.00 15.74 45.37
C ASN A 293 -1.26 16.61 45.39
N SER A 294 -2.10 16.36 46.39
CA SER A 294 -3.44 16.94 46.53
C SER A 294 -3.44 18.45 46.75
N THR A 295 -2.29 19.07 47.07
CA THR A 295 -2.13 20.51 47.32
C THR A 295 -1.31 21.21 46.24
N THR A 296 -0.24 20.58 45.73
CA THR A 296 0.65 21.19 44.74
C THR A 296 0.26 20.90 43.29
N GLY A 297 -0.66 19.97 43.04
CA GLY A 297 -1.09 19.57 41.69
C GLY A 297 -0.02 18.83 40.88
N GLN A 298 1.11 18.48 41.51
CA GLN A 298 2.14 17.65 40.89
C GLN A 298 1.61 16.21 40.74
N TYR A 299 1.35 15.83 39.50
CA TYR A 299 1.06 14.47 39.07
C TYR A 299 2.35 13.76 38.62
N THR A 300 2.51 12.50 39.02
CA THR A 300 3.52 11.56 38.53
C THR A 300 2.82 10.39 37.85
N SER A 301 3.18 10.11 36.60
CA SER A 301 2.60 9.00 35.84
C SER A 301 3.01 7.62 36.38
N PRO A 302 2.16 6.58 36.20
CA PRO A 302 2.49 5.20 36.52
C PRO A 302 3.47 4.61 35.49
N ASN A 303 3.79 3.31 35.63
CA ASN A 303 4.53 2.55 34.62
C ASN A 303 3.66 2.14 33.40
N ASP A 304 2.34 2.00 33.61
CA ASP A 304 1.40 1.51 32.60
C ASP A 304 0.92 2.65 31.68
N VAL A 305 0.65 2.34 30.42
CA VAL A 305 0.08 3.28 29.45
C VAL A 305 -1.41 3.51 29.69
N GLY A 306 -1.92 4.67 29.24
CA GLY A 306 -3.34 4.98 29.27
C GLY A 306 -3.65 6.45 29.49
N ASN A 307 -4.91 6.75 29.75
CA ASN A 307 -5.39 8.12 29.93
C ASN A 307 -5.86 8.29 31.39
N VAL A 308 -5.32 9.27 32.10
CA VAL A 308 -5.73 9.62 33.48
C VAL A 308 -6.35 11.00 33.47
N THR A 309 -7.51 11.16 34.11
CA THR A 309 -8.09 12.48 34.31
C THR A 309 -7.65 13.03 35.66
N VAL A 310 -7.02 14.21 35.66
CA VAL A 310 -6.72 14.99 36.86
C VAL A 310 -7.89 15.94 37.11
N TYR A 311 -8.37 15.99 38.33
CA TYR A 311 -9.40 16.93 38.75
C TYR A 311 -8.82 17.98 39.68
N ALA A 312 -9.16 19.25 39.45
CA ALA A 312 -9.10 20.27 40.49
C ALA A 312 -10.53 20.47 41.00
N THR A 313 -10.72 20.39 42.31
CA THR A 313 -11.99 20.64 43.00
C THR A 313 -11.80 21.81 43.95
N ASP A 314 -12.74 22.75 43.96
CA ASP A 314 -12.76 23.87 44.91
C ASP A 314 -13.62 23.58 46.16
N ASP A 315 -13.62 24.50 47.14
CA ASP A 315 -14.28 24.33 48.44
C ASP A 315 -15.82 24.25 48.33
N THR A 316 -16.41 24.63 47.19
CA THR A 316 -17.86 24.50 46.93
C THR A 316 -18.19 23.20 46.18
N ALA A 317 -17.19 22.33 45.96
CA ALA A 317 -17.28 21.09 45.19
C ALA A 317 -17.42 21.26 43.66
N THR A 318 -17.12 22.46 43.14
CA THR A 318 -17.03 22.68 41.70
C THR A 318 -15.73 22.06 41.19
N GLN A 319 -15.84 21.29 40.11
CA GLN A 319 -14.75 20.48 39.59
C GLN A 319 -14.45 20.84 38.13
N VAL A 320 -13.16 20.95 37.81
CA VAL A 320 -12.64 20.97 36.43
C VAL A 320 -11.63 19.86 36.22
N SER A 321 -11.41 19.47 34.96
CA SER A 321 -10.57 18.34 34.59
C SER A 321 -9.50 18.69 33.58
N ALA A 322 -8.33 18.07 33.73
CA ALA A 322 -7.28 17.97 32.72
C ALA A 322 -7.05 16.50 32.33
N THR A 323 -6.69 16.24 31.08
CA THR A 323 -6.42 14.88 30.59
C THR A 323 -4.92 14.64 30.47
N VAL A 324 -4.42 13.63 31.16
CA VAL A 324 -3.05 13.12 30.98
C VAL A 324 -3.10 11.93 30.04
N ASN A 325 -2.37 11.97 28.93
CA ASN A 325 -2.16 10.83 28.04
C ASN A 325 -0.77 10.27 28.34
N ILE A 326 -0.69 8.96 28.56
CA ILE A 326 0.57 8.29 28.89
C ILE A 326 0.87 7.26 27.81
N ALA A 327 1.94 7.53 27.07
CA ALA A 327 2.46 6.64 26.04
C ALA A 327 3.85 6.16 26.45
N LEU A 328 4.27 5.00 25.94
CA LEU A 328 5.69 4.62 25.99
C LEU A 328 6.52 5.61 25.14
N VAL A 329 7.83 5.66 25.38
CA VAL A 329 8.79 6.39 24.53
C VAL A 329 8.55 5.98 23.08
N ILE A 330 8.56 6.94 22.14
CA ILE A 330 8.57 6.63 20.70
C ILE A 330 9.66 5.60 20.40
N VAL A 331 9.31 4.56 19.65
CA VAL A 331 10.26 3.59 19.15
C VAL A 331 10.05 3.53 17.64
N ALA A 332 11.10 3.77 16.87
CA ALA A 332 11.06 3.47 15.45
C ALA A 332 10.84 1.95 15.30
N THR A 333 9.95 1.51 14.38
CA THR A 333 9.66 0.07 14.26
C THR A 333 10.88 -0.77 13.86
N THR A 334 11.95 -0.10 13.42
CA THR A 334 13.28 -0.66 13.15
C THR A 334 14.35 0.29 13.68
N SER A 335 15.27 -0.19 14.51
CA SER A 335 16.41 0.57 15.04
C SER A 335 17.57 0.77 14.05
N SER A 336 17.65 -0.11 13.06
CA SER A 336 18.57 0.01 11.93
C SER A 336 17.95 -0.59 10.67
N LYS A 337 18.41 -0.15 9.50
CA LYS A 337 18.02 -0.72 8.20
C LYS A 337 19.22 -0.65 7.25
N THR A 338 19.54 -1.77 6.62
CA THR A 338 20.45 -1.81 5.48
C THR A 338 19.62 -1.67 4.23
N LEU A 339 20.08 -0.82 3.30
CA LEU A 339 19.41 -0.55 2.02
C LEU A 339 20.44 -0.62 0.89
N ALA A 340 20.01 -1.00 -0.32
CA ALA A 340 20.83 -0.85 -1.52
C ALA A 340 20.78 0.61 -2.04
N THR A 341 21.68 0.94 -2.95
CA THR A 341 21.70 2.24 -3.62
C THR A 341 20.38 2.47 -4.35
N ASN A 342 19.80 3.67 -4.18
CA ASN A 342 18.47 4.05 -4.72
C ASN A 342 17.24 3.28 -4.17
N GLU A 343 17.39 2.40 -3.16
CA GLU A 343 16.26 1.68 -2.56
C GLU A 343 15.35 2.62 -1.76
N LYS A 344 14.03 2.40 -1.83
CA LYS A 344 13.03 3.16 -1.05
C LYS A 344 12.55 2.37 0.14
N TYR A 345 12.39 3.02 1.29
CA TYR A 345 11.82 2.39 2.49
C TYR A 345 10.97 3.38 3.28
N GLN A 346 9.74 2.98 3.58
CA GLN A 346 8.83 3.75 4.42
C GLN A 346 9.08 3.37 5.89
N PHE A 347 9.60 4.31 6.68
CA PHE A 347 9.71 4.12 8.12
C PHE A 347 8.37 4.36 8.81
N SER A 348 8.11 3.58 9.87
CA SER A 348 7.01 3.83 10.79
C SER A 348 7.53 3.83 12.23
N ALA A 349 6.79 4.45 13.13
CA ALA A 349 7.10 4.50 14.56
C ALA A 349 5.88 4.02 15.35
N THR A 350 6.15 3.24 16.39
CA THR A 350 5.15 2.87 17.39
C THR A 350 5.44 3.63 18.66
N ASN A 351 4.46 3.69 19.56
CA ASN A 351 4.53 4.48 20.80
C ASN A 351 4.75 6.00 20.54
N GLY A 352 5.04 6.78 21.58
CA GLY A 352 5.09 8.24 21.53
C GLY A 352 3.73 8.89 21.20
N PHE A 353 3.77 10.17 20.79
CA PHE A 353 2.57 10.97 20.57
C PHE A 353 2.48 11.40 19.11
N PRO A 354 1.53 10.87 18.32
CA PRO A 354 1.37 11.28 16.91
C PRO A 354 0.97 12.76 16.77
N ALA A 355 1.31 13.47 15.69
CA ALA A 355 1.93 12.99 14.45
C ALA A 355 3.47 12.89 14.52
N TYR A 356 4.05 11.98 13.75
CA TYR A 356 5.51 11.81 13.65
C TYR A 356 6.10 12.65 12.51
N THR A 357 7.28 13.23 12.73
CA THR A 357 8.11 13.85 11.68
C THR A 357 9.40 13.09 11.45
N TRP A 358 9.88 13.11 10.22
CA TRP A 358 11.05 12.35 9.77
C TRP A 358 12.13 13.27 9.19
N LEU A 359 13.39 13.04 9.56
CA LEU A 359 14.52 13.85 9.12
C LEU A 359 15.79 13.02 9.01
N ILE A 360 16.52 13.15 7.90
CA ILE A 360 17.92 12.68 7.79
C ILE A 360 18.80 13.65 8.59
N THR A 361 19.41 13.18 9.69
CA THR A 361 20.30 13.98 10.55
C THR A 361 21.77 13.85 10.18
N SER A 362 22.14 12.81 9.44
CA SER A 362 23.48 12.63 8.87
C SER A 362 23.43 11.70 7.64
N GLY A 363 24.45 11.79 6.77
CA GLY A 363 24.52 11.04 5.51
C GLY A 363 23.73 11.66 4.36
N SER A 364 23.66 10.94 3.25
CA SER A 364 22.96 11.31 2.02
C SER A 364 21.76 10.40 1.76
N GLY A 365 20.80 10.91 0.98
CA GLY A 365 19.48 10.31 0.71
C GLY A 365 18.40 11.39 0.60
N SER A 366 17.14 11.00 0.36
CA SER A 366 15.99 11.90 0.53
C SER A 366 14.92 11.27 1.42
N ILE A 367 14.20 12.08 2.19
CA ILE A 367 13.08 11.60 3.00
C ILE A 367 11.90 12.55 2.95
N ASP A 368 10.69 12.01 2.79
CA ASP A 368 9.47 12.79 3.05
C ASP A 368 9.26 12.91 4.58
N SER A 369 9.10 14.15 5.03
CA SER A 369 9.08 14.51 6.44
C SER A 369 7.77 14.18 7.15
N SER A 370 6.70 13.89 6.43
CA SER A 370 5.39 13.59 6.99
C SER A 370 4.98 12.12 6.87
N THR A 371 5.55 11.37 5.92
CA THR A 371 5.22 9.94 5.66
C THR A 371 6.32 8.96 6.05
N GLY A 372 7.57 9.42 6.20
CA GLY A 372 8.72 8.56 6.49
C GLY A 372 9.31 7.85 5.27
N ASP A 373 8.94 8.28 4.05
CA ASP A 373 9.40 7.66 2.79
C ASP A 373 10.84 8.08 2.49
N TYR A 374 11.79 7.22 2.83
CA TYR A 374 13.21 7.42 2.55
C TYR A 374 13.58 6.83 1.18
N ILE A 375 14.55 7.45 0.52
CA ILE A 375 15.21 6.97 -0.70
C ILE A 375 16.71 7.02 -0.44
N ALA A 376 17.37 5.87 -0.54
CA ALA A 376 18.82 5.77 -0.39
C ALA A 376 19.56 6.46 -1.56
N PRO A 377 20.76 7.00 -1.34
CA PRO A 377 21.53 7.66 -2.39
C PRO A 377 22.14 6.64 -3.38
N LEU A 378 22.73 7.13 -4.48
CA LEU A 378 23.33 6.30 -5.53
C LEU A 378 24.74 5.76 -5.20
N THR A 379 25.29 6.04 -4.02
CA THR A 379 26.61 5.57 -3.57
C THR A 379 26.52 4.99 -2.17
N ALA A 380 27.40 4.05 -1.83
CA ALA A 380 27.49 3.51 -0.47
C ALA A 380 27.66 4.65 0.55
N ASN A 381 26.87 4.65 1.62
CA ASN A 381 26.93 5.66 2.67
C ASN A 381 26.35 5.10 3.97
N MET A 382 26.74 5.67 5.11
CA MET A 382 25.90 5.56 6.30
C MET A 382 25.09 6.85 6.46
N ALA A 383 23.80 6.70 6.76
CA ALA A 383 22.91 7.80 7.11
C ALA A 383 22.27 7.55 8.49
N THR A 384 21.84 8.60 9.19
CA THR A 384 20.99 8.47 10.38
C THR A 384 19.69 9.20 10.08
N ILE A 385 18.58 8.51 10.25
CA ILE A 385 17.24 9.11 10.20
C ILE A 385 16.77 9.27 11.65
N ARG A 386 16.18 10.42 11.96
CA ARG A 386 15.50 10.65 13.23
C ARG A 386 13.99 10.66 12.96
N THR A 387 13.25 9.86 13.72
CA THR A 387 11.82 10.05 13.93
C THR A 387 11.63 10.89 15.18
N THR A 388 10.76 11.89 15.11
CA THR A 388 10.39 12.73 16.24
C THR A 388 8.87 12.71 16.36
N ASP A 389 8.36 12.59 17.58
CA ASP A 389 6.94 12.73 17.90
C ASP A 389 6.55 14.20 18.11
N ILE A 390 5.27 14.50 18.26
CA ILE A 390 4.79 15.88 18.37
C ILE A 390 5.34 16.61 19.60
N GLU A 391 5.73 15.89 20.64
CA GLU A 391 6.26 16.44 21.90
C GLU A 391 7.81 16.61 21.86
N GLY A 392 8.47 16.17 20.78
CA GLY A 392 9.91 16.29 20.60
C GLY A 392 10.70 15.09 21.13
N TYR A 393 10.04 14.04 21.61
CA TYR A 393 10.71 12.76 21.85
C TYR A 393 11.11 12.15 20.51
N PHE A 394 12.28 11.53 20.45
CA PHE A 394 12.80 11.02 19.20
C PHE A 394 13.45 9.65 19.40
N ASP A 395 13.45 8.89 18.32
CA ASP A 395 14.28 7.72 18.15
C ASP A 395 15.12 7.87 16.88
N ASN A 396 16.29 7.24 16.86
CA ASN A 396 17.22 7.31 15.73
C ASN A 396 17.35 5.93 15.08
N ILE A 397 17.40 5.96 13.75
CA ILE A 397 17.51 4.77 12.91
C ILE A 397 18.83 4.88 12.17
N SER A 398 19.70 3.89 12.33
CA SER A 398 20.93 3.79 11.56
C SER A 398 20.66 3.18 10.20
N ILE A 399 21.07 3.88 9.15
CA ILE A 399 21.04 3.40 7.78
C ILE A 399 22.45 3.04 7.32
N THR A 400 22.59 1.84 6.80
CA THR A 400 23.78 1.44 6.06
C THR A 400 23.35 1.22 4.62
N THR A 401 23.69 2.17 3.75
CA THR A 401 23.56 2.03 2.31
C THR A 401 24.81 1.33 1.82
N ASN A 402 24.70 0.07 1.41
CA ASN A 402 25.80 -0.64 0.79
C ASN A 402 25.75 -0.45 -0.74
N GLU A 403 26.91 -0.32 -1.39
CA GLU A 403 27.02 -0.82 -2.76
C GLU A 403 26.81 -2.33 -2.66
N PHE A 404 25.87 -2.86 -3.44
CA PHE A 404 25.37 -4.21 -3.35
C PHE A 404 26.52 -5.26 -3.38
N VAL A 405 26.82 -5.81 -2.20
CA VAL A 405 27.73 -6.94 -2.00
C VAL A 405 27.08 -7.79 -0.92
N GLU A 406 26.54 -8.93 -1.29
CA GLU A 406 25.87 -9.82 -0.36
C GLU A 406 26.88 -10.74 0.34
N SER A 407 27.08 -10.57 1.65
CA SER A 407 27.72 -11.58 2.49
C SER A 407 27.27 -11.45 3.94
N ASP A 408 26.83 -12.56 4.56
CA ASP A 408 27.29 -12.89 5.91
C ASP A 408 27.26 -14.40 6.23
N ARG A 409 28.35 -15.00 5.78
CA ARG A 409 28.98 -16.22 6.28
C ARG A 409 29.18 -16.31 7.82
N TRP A 410 28.54 -17.34 8.39
CA TRP A 410 29.05 -18.42 9.29
C TRP A 410 28.72 -18.40 10.79
N GLY A 411 27.93 -19.41 11.19
CA GLY A 411 28.28 -20.22 12.36
C GLY A 411 27.33 -21.36 12.75
N LEU A 412 27.35 -22.47 11.99
CA LEU A 412 27.69 -23.86 12.41
C LEU A 412 26.79 -24.95 11.78
N PHE A 413 27.14 -25.30 10.54
CA PHE A 413 27.19 -26.64 9.95
C PHE A 413 26.68 -27.82 10.82
N ASN A 414 25.63 -28.51 10.37
CA ASN A 414 25.73 -29.56 9.37
C ASN A 414 24.35 -29.80 8.75
N GLU A 415 24.32 -29.63 7.43
CA GLU A 415 23.58 -30.45 6.46
C GLU A 415 22.03 -30.18 6.47
N PHE A 416 21.30 -29.99 5.34
CA PHE A 416 20.27 -30.88 4.78
C PHE A 416 19.58 -30.42 3.41
N ASN A 417 20.04 -30.83 2.19
CA ASN A 417 20.27 -29.99 0.95
C ASN A 417 19.11 -29.66 -0.05
N PHE A 418 17.90 -29.59 0.43
CA PHE A 418 16.91 -28.58 0.06
C PHE A 418 16.14 -28.21 -1.39
N ARG A 419 16.57 -28.21 -2.73
CA ARG A 419 15.99 -27.60 -4.13
C ARG A 419 14.45 -26.96 -4.61
N ALA A 420 13.18 -26.79 -4.02
CA ALA A 420 11.64 -26.81 -4.45
C ALA A 420 10.61 -27.52 -5.53
N ARG A 421 10.31 -28.82 -5.75
CA ARG A 421 10.25 -29.42 -7.08
C ARG A 421 8.83 -29.00 -7.71
N ALA A 422 7.75 -28.56 -6.92
CA ALA A 422 6.23 -28.24 -7.18
C ALA A 422 5.49 -26.85 -6.98
N LEU A 423 4.11 -26.76 -6.88
CA LEU A 423 3.26 -26.10 -5.80
C LEU A 423 1.80 -26.65 -5.54
N THR A 424 0.90 -26.15 -4.65
CA THR A 424 -0.60 -26.07 -4.85
C THR A 424 -1.54 -25.10 -3.99
N ARG A 425 -2.91 -25.10 -4.11
CA ARG A 425 -3.94 -24.30 -3.31
C ARG A 425 -5.27 -24.92 -2.84
N ASP A 426 -6.08 -24.32 -1.94
CA ASP A 426 -7.17 -24.85 -1.13
C ASP A 426 -8.43 -24.06 -1.00
N SER A 427 -9.59 -24.58 -1.26
CA SER A 427 -10.88 -23.86 -1.35
C SER A 427 -11.39 -22.74 -0.38
N ALA A 428 -10.55 -22.10 0.45
CA ALA A 428 -10.66 -20.79 1.11
C ALA A 428 -9.34 -19.79 1.27
N GLY A 429 -8.02 -20.13 1.04
CA GLY A 429 -6.64 -19.43 1.27
C GLY A 429 -5.30 -19.83 2.17
N ASN A 430 -4.92 -21.06 2.68
CA ASN A 430 -3.75 -21.96 3.11
C ASN A 430 -2.60 -22.64 2.14
N ILE A 431 -1.88 -22.14 1.07
CA ILE A 431 -0.88 -22.73 0.01
C ILE A 431 -0.42 -24.14 0.49
N TYR A 432 0.08 -25.14 -0.22
CA TYR A 432 1.21 -25.88 0.42
C TYR A 432 2.27 -26.13 -0.79
N ALA A 433 3.57 -26.36 -0.57
CA ALA A 433 4.68 -26.62 -1.47
C ALA A 433 5.68 -27.82 -1.25
N GLY A 434 5.85 -28.92 -2.00
CA GLY A 434 6.79 -30.11 -2.16
C GLY A 434 8.30 -30.09 -2.66
N GLY A 435 9.39 -29.97 -1.87
CA GLY A 435 10.84 -30.13 -2.29
C GLY A 435 11.80 -30.94 -1.32
N GLY A 436 12.93 -31.62 -1.65
CA GLY A 436 13.95 -32.37 -0.88
C GLY A 436 15.24 -31.54 -0.67
N GLY A 437 16.38 -31.65 -1.39
CA GLY A 437 17.86 -31.86 -1.13
C GLY A 437 19.09 -32.24 -2.08
N GLY A 438 20.34 -32.57 -1.71
CA GLY A 438 20.76 -33.36 -0.56
C GLY A 438 22.15 -34.00 -0.41
N ASP A 439 22.67 -34.15 0.84
CA ASP A 439 24.06 -33.92 1.22
C ASP A 439 25.21 -34.79 1.72
N ARG A 440 26.36 -34.48 1.06
CA ARG A 440 27.73 -33.93 1.29
C ARG A 440 28.72 -35.00 1.80
N THR A 441 29.67 -35.33 0.90
CA THR A 441 30.95 -36.06 1.06
C THR A 441 31.03 -37.59 1.21
N ASP A 442 30.12 -38.31 1.85
CA ASP A 442 30.42 -39.69 2.33
C ASP A 442 29.80 -40.88 1.56
N GLY A 443 28.77 -40.63 0.75
CA GLY A 443 28.23 -41.58 -0.23
C GLY A 443 27.07 -42.42 0.25
N SER A 444 26.38 -42.02 1.32
CA SER A 444 25.02 -42.54 1.55
C SER A 444 23.97 -41.53 1.18
N PHE A 445 22.74 -41.77 1.62
CA PHE A 445 21.56 -41.72 0.78
C PHE A 445 19.84 -39.21 0.13
N PRO A 446 19.11 -38.83 -0.98
CA PRO A 446 18.04 -37.86 -0.85
C PRO A 446 16.90 -38.28 0.26
N HIS A 447 15.95 -37.43 0.85
CA HIS A 447 15.03 -37.34 2.09
C HIS A 447 13.92 -36.23 2.16
N TRP A 448 12.70 -36.69 2.51
CA TRP A 448 11.46 -36.20 1.95
C TRP A 448 11.27 -35.08 2.86
N ILE A 449 11.05 -33.89 2.32
CA ILE A 449 10.60 -32.82 3.22
C ILE A 449 9.32 -32.03 2.62
N ILE A 450 8.06 -31.56 2.95
CA ILE A 450 6.78 -31.43 3.96
C ILE A 450 6.55 -30.45 5.17
N ARG A 451 6.01 -29.22 4.91
CA ARG A 451 5.54 -28.14 5.84
C ARG A 451 4.16 -27.54 5.55
N LYS A 452 3.81 -26.46 6.29
CA LYS A 452 2.55 -25.67 6.49
C LYS A 452 2.77 -24.21 7.04
N TRP A 453 2.39 -23.13 6.34
CA TRP A 453 2.52 -21.67 6.71
C TRP A 453 1.26 -20.95 7.09
N ASP A 454 0.72 -21.07 8.30
CA ASP A 454 -0.55 -20.49 8.84
C ASP A 454 -0.90 -18.98 8.62
N GLY A 455 -0.32 -18.34 7.60
CA GLY A 455 -0.41 -16.94 7.17
C GLY A 455 0.77 -16.14 7.72
N SER A 456 1.62 -16.84 8.47
CA SER A 456 2.57 -16.27 9.42
C SER A 456 3.78 -17.16 9.73
N SER A 457 3.72 -18.51 9.71
CA SER A 457 4.92 -19.32 9.95
C SER A 457 4.94 -20.77 9.42
N TRP A 458 6.10 -21.18 8.89
CA TRP A 458 6.42 -22.52 8.36
C TRP A 458 6.48 -23.68 9.37
N THR A 459 5.59 -24.68 9.28
CA THR A 459 5.61 -25.88 10.13
C THR A 459 5.65 -27.19 9.36
N THR A 460 6.69 -27.98 9.56
CA THR A 460 6.83 -29.36 9.02
C THR A 460 5.65 -30.21 9.47
N ILE A 461 4.80 -30.68 8.53
CA ILE A 461 3.61 -31.49 8.84
C ILE A 461 3.78 -32.97 8.51
N GLU A 462 4.93 -33.40 7.99
CA GLU A 462 5.29 -34.83 7.88
C GLU A 462 6.82 -35.05 7.98
N ASP A 463 7.27 -36.31 8.13
CA ASP A 463 8.66 -36.76 8.36
C ASP A 463 8.88 -38.26 7.95
N TYR A 464 9.38 -38.61 6.73
CA TYR A 464 9.27 -39.97 6.14
C TYR A 464 10.59 -40.72 5.64
N MET A 465 11.12 -41.87 6.20
CA MET A 465 12.60 -42.33 6.16
C MET A 465 13.30 -43.67 5.46
N GLY A 466 14.67 -43.81 5.08
CA GLY A 466 15.59 -44.96 4.37
C GLY A 466 16.91 -44.93 3.27
N SER A 467 16.99 -45.20 1.85
CA SER A 467 18.21 -45.40 0.82
C SER A 467 18.53 -45.34 -0.91
N THR A 468 18.07 -44.56 -2.01
CA THR A 468 18.67 -43.56 -3.22
C THR A 468 17.93 -42.12 -3.96
N ASN A 469 17.22 -40.97 -3.47
CA ASN A 469 15.77 -40.34 -3.56
C ASN A 469 15.51 -39.12 -4.66
N ASN A 470 14.44 -38.18 -4.62
CA ASN A 470 13.75 -37.08 -5.48
C ASN A 470 12.21 -36.57 -5.66
N LEU A 471 11.14 -36.58 -4.73
CA LEU A 471 9.67 -36.04 -4.66
C LEU A 471 9.38 -35.21 -5.76
N TYR A 472 8.18 -35.32 -6.26
CA TYR A 472 7.94 -35.26 -7.68
C TYR A 472 6.78 -34.21 -8.13
N ALA A 473 5.42 -34.27 -7.94
CA ALA A 473 4.34 -33.26 -8.33
C ALA A 473 3.50 -32.56 -7.23
N LEU A 474 2.51 -31.68 -7.55
CA LEU A 474 1.43 -31.20 -6.61
C LEU A 474 0.05 -30.80 -7.40
N THR A 475 -1.22 -30.73 -6.88
CA THR A 475 -2.69 -30.27 -7.22
C THR A 475 -3.97 -30.58 -6.34
N SER A 476 -5.09 -29.83 -6.39
CA SER A 476 -5.99 -29.62 -5.20
C SER A 476 -7.56 -29.76 -5.07
N ASP A 477 -8.19 -29.91 -3.82
CA ASP A 477 -9.66 -30.27 -3.53
C ASP A 477 -10.30 -29.00 -2.69
N ASN A 478 -11.27 -28.24 -3.25
CA ASN A 478 -12.65 -27.97 -2.79
C ASN A 478 -13.14 -28.16 -1.30
N ALA A 479 -12.73 -29.13 -0.47
CA ALA A 479 -12.93 -29.13 0.98
C ALA A 479 -11.66 -29.17 1.88
N GLY A 480 -10.58 -29.96 1.64
CA GLY A 480 -9.35 -29.83 2.46
C GLY A 480 -8.77 -31.03 3.18
N ASN A 481 -8.79 -32.23 2.60
CA ASN A 481 -8.11 -33.37 3.24
C ASN A 481 -6.81 -33.70 2.53
N ILE A 482 -5.75 -33.23 3.08
CA ILE A 482 -4.38 -33.20 2.59
C ILE A 482 -3.88 -34.74 2.06
N TYR A 483 -2.74 -35.10 1.36
CA TYR A 483 -2.10 -36.28 0.62
C TYR A 483 -0.82 -35.77 -0.23
N ALA A 484 0.27 -36.52 -0.46
CA ALA A 484 1.56 -36.37 -1.20
C ALA A 484 2.27 -37.50 -2.23
N ALA A 485 2.05 -37.81 -3.56
CA ALA A 485 2.64 -38.95 -4.49
C ALA A 485 4.18 -39.26 -4.62
N GLY A 486 5.00 -40.25 -5.25
CA GLY A 486 6.54 -40.73 -5.04
C GLY A 486 7.70 -41.89 -5.30
N VAL A 487 9.06 -42.00 -4.88
CA VAL A 487 10.10 -43.24 -4.69
C VAL A 487 9.81 -44.01 -3.27
N THR A 488 10.46 -44.84 -2.38
CA THR A 488 10.85 -44.98 -0.90
C THR A 488 11.68 -46.26 -0.55
N SER A 489 12.86 -46.39 0.08
CA SER A 489 13.85 -47.52 0.02
C SER A 489 13.58 -49.01 -0.23
N GLY A 490 14.45 -49.42 -1.16
CA GLY A 490 15.06 -50.74 -1.43
C GLY A 490 14.77 -51.39 -2.79
N TYR A 491 15.67 -51.23 -3.78
CA TYR A 491 15.32 -51.24 -5.22
C TYR A 491 14.46 -50.05 -5.44
N PRO A 492 14.68 -49.16 -6.37
CA PRO A 492 13.83 -47.98 -6.27
C PRO A 492 12.20 -48.06 -6.16
N LYS A 493 11.03 -48.83 -5.68
CA LYS A 493 9.28 -48.84 -5.81
C LYS A 493 8.10 -47.62 -5.51
N TRP A 494 7.03 -47.20 -6.24
CA TRP A 494 5.91 -46.27 -5.77
C TRP A 494 4.92 -46.46 -4.44
N THR A 495 4.96 -45.90 -3.18
CA THR A 495 4.02 -45.50 -1.98
C THR A 495 2.98 -44.28 -1.91
N VAL A 496 1.67 -44.36 -2.29
CA VAL A 496 0.61 -43.31 -2.08
C VAL A 496 0.40 -43.16 -0.59
N ARG A 497 0.23 -41.97 -0.02
CA ARG A 497 -0.24 -41.55 1.33
C ARG A 497 -1.53 -40.68 1.37
N LYS A 498 -1.79 -39.93 2.44
CA LYS A 498 -2.93 -38.98 2.64
C LYS A 498 -2.91 -38.25 3.98
N TRP A 499 -2.63 -36.95 3.99
CA TRP A 499 -2.95 -36.07 5.11
C TRP A 499 -4.39 -35.74 5.25
N ASN A 500 -5.27 -36.33 6.02
CA ASN A 500 -6.70 -35.89 6.01
C ASN A 500 -7.09 -34.53 6.69
N GLY A 501 -6.23 -33.51 6.65
CA GLY A 501 -6.33 -32.29 7.47
C GLY A 501 -5.68 -32.44 8.84
N THR A 502 -5.44 -33.69 9.31
CA THR A 502 -4.82 -33.96 10.62
C THR A 502 -3.70 -34.98 10.67
N ALA A 503 -3.66 -36.00 9.81
CA ALA A 503 -2.56 -36.95 9.78
C ALA A 503 -2.36 -37.57 8.39
N TRP A 504 -1.10 -37.83 8.08
CA TRP A 504 -0.54 -38.51 6.91
C TRP A 504 -0.76 -40.02 6.91
N SER A 505 -1.05 -40.63 5.76
CA SER A 505 -1.27 -42.07 5.72
C SER A 505 -1.03 -42.72 4.37
N THR A 506 0.02 -43.51 4.19
CA THR A 506 0.21 -44.39 3.02
C THR A 506 -1.08 -45.14 2.59
N ILE A 507 -1.76 -44.77 1.49
CA ILE A 507 -3.00 -45.39 0.96
C ILE A 507 -2.84 -46.26 -0.32
N ASP A 508 -1.65 -46.46 -0.88
CA ASP A 508 -1.33 -47.42 -1.96
C ASP A 508 0.21 -47.52 -2.06
N GLU A 509 0.64 -48.56 -2.77
CA GLU A 509 1.94 -49.20 -2.73
C GLU A 509 1.72 -50.68 -3.34
N TYR A 510 1.09 -50.98 -4.51
CA TYR A 510 0.90 -52.33 -5.24
C TYR A 510 2.24 -52.77 -5.96
N GLN A 511 2.85 -53.97 -6.17
CA GLN A 511 4.14 -54.09 -7.00
C GLN A 511 4.00 -55.06 -8.25
N MET A 512 3.96 -54.64 -9.56
CA MET A 512 3.48 -55.35 -10.84
C MET A 512 3.89 -56.81 -10.96
N GLU A 513 5.12 -57.14 -10.51
CA GLU A 513 6.09 -58.16 -10.98
C GLU A 513 7.43 -58.19 -10.13
N LEU A 514 7.38 -58.46 -8.81
CA LEU A 514 8.40 -58.10 -7.75
C LEU A 514 9.83 -57.45 -8.10
N ASN A 515 10.19 -56.24 -7.59
CA ASN A 515 11.54 -55.56 -7.49
C ASN A 515 12.24 -54.70 -8.60
N GLN A 516 11.65 -53.82 -9.41
CA GLN A 516 12.42 -53.00 -10.41
C GLN A 516 11.78 -51.59 -10.80
N GLU A 517 12.43 -50.67 -11.55
CA GLU A 517 12.19 -49.15 -11.71
C GLU A 517 10.68 -48.66 -11.57
N ALA A 518 10.08 -47.75 -10.81
CA ALA A 518 8.57 -47.76 -10.54
C ALA A 518 7.95 -46.44 -10.07
N GLU A 519 7.98 -45.32 -10.80
CA GLU A 519 8.22 -44.03 -10.38
C GLU A 519 7.41 -42.73 -10.85
N ALA A 520 6.23 -42.23 -10.31
CA ALA A 520 5.41 -41.03 -10.80
C ALA A 520 5.79 -39.63 -11.26
N HIS A 521 5.55 -39.08 -12.44
CA HIS A 521 5.93 -37.68 -12.70
C HIS A 521 5.00 -36.39 -12.92
N ALA A 522 3.78 -35.96 -12.45
CA ALA A 522 2.90 -34.69 -12.52
C ALA A 522 1.65 -34.75 -11.55
N LEU A 523 0.53 -34.05 -11.22
CA LEU A 523 -0.65 -34.68 -10.42
C LEU A 523 -1.97 -33.86 -10.72
N THR A 524 -3.32 -34.27 -10.82
CA THR A 524 -4.72 -33.55 -11.21
C THR A 524 -6.03 -33.57 -10.41
N ALA A 525 -7.09 -32.84 -10.79
CA ALA A 525 -8.44 -32.93 -10.22
C ALA A 525 -9.83 -32.74 -11.04
N ASP A 526 -10.30 -33.71 -11.90
CA ASP A 526 -11.76 -33.76 -12.20
C ASP A 526 -12.77 -33.28 -11.15
N ASN A 527 -13.57 -32.25 -11.48
CA ASN A 527 -15.02 -32.35 -11.45
C ASN A 527 -15.63 -32.97 -10.18
N PHE A 528 -15.50 -34.29 -10.04
CA PHE A 528 -16.43 -35.09 -9.28
C PHE A 528 -15.77 -36.29 -8.57
N GLY A 529 -14.77 -36.08 -7.71
CA GLY A 529 -14.47 -37.03 -6.61
C GLY A 529 -14.02 -38.38 -7.05
N ASN A 530 -13.20 -38.31 -8.08
CA ASN A 530 -12.23 -39.31 -8.45
C ASN A 530 -10.78 -38.65 -8.11
N VAL A 531 -9.60 -38.55 -8.84
CA VAL A 531 -8.06 -38.65 -8.61
C VAL A 531 -7.10 -39.83 -9.04
N TYR A 532 -6.16 -39.46 -9.94
CA TYR A 532 -5.17 -40.04 -10.92
C TYR A 532 -3.72 -39.38 -11.43
N THR A 533 -2.56 -40.04 -11.49
CA THR A 533 -1.11 -39.67 -11.31
C THR A 533 0.13 -40.18 -12.24
N ALA A 534 0.45 -39.75 -13.50
CA ALA A 534 1.15 -40.55 -14.62
C ALA A 534 2.56 -41.06 -14.53
N GLY A 535 2.96 -42.19 -15.24
CA GLY A 535 4.15 -42.75 -16.12
C GLY A 535 5.80 -42.84 -16.19
N TYR A 536 6.74 -43.65 -15.57
CA TYR A 536 7.52 -44.91 -15.99
C TYR A 536 6.74 -46.30 -15.81
N ALA A 537 7.38 -47.49 -15.54
CA ALA A 537 6.97 -48.95 -15.24
C ALA A 537 7.67 -50.39 -15.69
N ARG A 538 8.99 -50.91 -15.57
CA ARG A 538 10.14 -51.73 -16.53
C ARG A 538 9.52 -53.01 -16.95
N ASN A 539 10.24 -53.95 -17.49
CA ASN A 539 10.03 -55.20 -16.83
C ASN A 539 11.25 -55.79 -16.22
N THR A 540 11.01 -56.89 -15.53
CA THR A 540 11.96 -57.99 -15.40
C THR A 540 12.78 -58.24 -16.68
N ALA A 541 12.35 -57.78 -17.87
CA ALA A 541 13.14 -57.80 -19.12
C ALA A 541 13.80 -56.43 -19.54
N GLY A 542 13.85 -55.39 -18.70
CA GLY A 542 15.02 -54.52 -18.70
C GLY A 542 14.88 -53.13 -19.40
N TYR A 543 13.71 -52.83 -19.93
CA TYR A 543 13.32 -51.72 -20.78
C TYR A 543 12.25 -50.84 -20.13
N TYR A 544 11.85 -49.71 -20.76
CA TYR A 544 10.85 -48.83 -20.15
C TYR A 544 9.31 -48.71 -20.90
N PHE A 545 7.86 -48.83 -20.51
CA PHE A 545 6.33 -49.59 -20.29
C PHE A 545 5.08 -48.67 -19.80
N TRP A 546 4.84 -47.40 -20.18
CA TRP A 546 3.63 -46.69 -19.74
C TRP A 546 2.76 -47.29 -18.48
N ILE A 547 2.85 -47.23 -16.98
CA ILE A 547 1.92 -46.72 -15.61
C ILE A 547 0.64 -45.61 -15.18
N VAL A 548 -0.84 -45.75 -15.19
CA VAL A 548 -2.32 -45.23 -14.60
C VAL A 548 -3.14 -45.82 -13.39
N LYS A 549 -3.25 -45.36 -12.13
CA LYS A 549 -4.26 -45.87 -11.15
C LYS A 549 -5.28 -44.93 -10.57
N LYS A 550 -6.52 -45.48 -10.18
CA LYS A 550 -7.89 -45.13 -9.55
C LYS A 550 -8.29 -45.32 -8.12
N TRP A 551 -8.31 -44.30 -7.24
CA TRP A 551 -8.69 -44.24 -5.80
C TRP A 551 -10.17 -44.21 -5.28
N ASP A 552 -11.24 -44.88 -5.80
CA ASP A 552 -12.66 -44.37 -5.86
C ASP A 552 -13.39 -43.87 -4.58
N GLY A 553 -12.92 -42.73 -4.09
CA GLY A 553 -12.92 -42.35 -2.66
C GLY A 553 -11.94 -43.14 -1.77
N SER A 554 -11.55 -44.32 -2.25
CA SER A 554 -11.33 -45.51 -1.45
C SER A 554 -10.30 -46.55 -1.88
N SER A 555 -9.92 -46.73 -3.14
CA SER A 555 -8.96 -47.78 -3.57
C SER A 555 -8.37 -47.45 -4.92
N TRP A 556 -7.08 -47.67 -5.22
CA TRP A 556 -6.33 -47.33 -6.46
C TRP A 556 -6.35 -48.36 -7.63
N THR A 557 -6.81 -48.00 -8.84
CA THR A 557 -6.94 -48.95 -9.96
C THR A 557 -6.33 -48.51 -11.27
N VAL A 558 -5.45 -49.38 -11.71
CA VAL A 558 -5.00 -49.51 -13.07
C VAL A 558 -6.23 -49.86 -14.06
N ILE A 559 -6.54 -49.02 -15.11
CA ILE A 559 -7.31 -48.94 -16.49
C ILE A 559 -6.74 -48.63 -18.16
N ASP A 560 -5.54 -48.58 -19.05
CA ASP A 560 -3.88 -48.77 -19.36
C ASP A 560 -3.22 -50.15 -19.04
N ASN A 561 -2.54 -50.71 -19.98
CA ASN A 561 -1.08 -50.51 -19.78
C ASN A 561 -0.75 -49.56 -20.96
N TYR A 562 0.16 -48.57 -21.15
CA TYR A 562 0.62 -48.12 -22.53
C TYR A 562 2.01 -48.53 -22.96
N GLN A 563 2.19 -48.99 -24.18
CA GLN A 563 3.46 -49.35 -24.72
C GLN A 563 3.40 -49.38 -26.31
N LEU A 564 4.52 -49.42 -27.16
CA LEU A 564 4.60 -49.45 -28.70
C LEU A 564 4.95 -50.87 -29.21
N ALA A 565 6.18 -51.25 -29.49
CA ALA A 565 6.48 -52.64 -29.82
C ALA A 565 6.12 -53.53 -28.61
N ALA A 566 6.65 -54.74 -28.58
CA ALA A 566 6.71 -55.52 -27.35
C ALA A 566 8.20 -55.61 -26.88
N ASN A 567 8.53 -55.16 -25.62
CA ASN A 567 9.86 -54.88 -24.91
C ASN A 567 10.88 -53.58 -25.21
N LYS A 568 10.79 -52.24 -24.73
CA LYS A 568 11.69 -50.89 -24.73
C LYS A 568 11.11 -49.53 -24.14
N ILE A 569 11.85 -48.33 -24.00
CA ILE A 569 11.90 -47.09 -23.03
C ILE A 569 11.19 -45.66 -23.17
N ALA A 570 9.92 -45.43 -23.02
CA ALA A 570 9.21 -44.16 -23.27
C ALA A 570 8.72 -43.07 -22.19
N GLN A 571 9.36 -42.01 -21.64
CA GLN A 571 9.12 -41.47 -20.24
C GLN A 571 8.28 -40.19 -20.00
N ALA A 572 7.06 -40.15 -19.33
CA ALA A 572 6.06 -38.96 -18.95
C ALA A 572 6.72 -37.65 -18.49
N SER A 573 6.24 -36.43 -18.22
CA SER A 573 7.12 -35.22 -18.11
C SER A 573 6.47 -33.89 -17.57
N ALA A 574 5.18 -33.81 -17.17
CA ALA A 574 4.30 -32.84 -16.45
C ALA A 574 2.86 -33.42 -16.57
N LEU A 575 1.66 -32.91 -16.29
CA LEU A 575 0.23 -33.44 -16.59
C LEU A 575 -0.76 -32.32 -16.09
N THR A 576 -2.11 -32.20 -16.36
CA THR A 576 -3.20 -31.15 -16.09
C THR A 576 -4.82 -31.53 -16.43
N SER A 577 -6.02 -30.85 -16.14
CA SER A 577 -7.45 -30.91 -16.85
C SER A 577 -8.71 -29.85 -16.68
N ASP A 578 -9.83 -29.68 -17.52
CA ASP A 578 -11.04 -28.66 -17.74
C ASP A 578 -12.51 -28.66 -17.15
N GLY A 579 -12.94 -29.48 -16.21
CA GLY A 579 -14.36 -29.64 -15.78
C GLY A 579 -15.23 -30.97 -15.90
N THR A 580 -14.75 -32.04 -16.53
CA THR A 580 -15.24 -33.38 -16.96
C THR A 580 -14.03 -34.36 -17.26
N ASN A 581 -13.44 -34.49 -18.49
CA ASN A 581 -12.14 -35.18 -18.94
C ASN A 581 -10.79 -34.99 -18.10
N ILE A 582 -9.53 -35.07 -18.66
CA ILE A 582 -8.12 -35.03 -18.04
C ILE A 582 -6.90 -35.21 -18.98
N TYR A 583 -5.63 -34.75 -18.66
CA TYR A 583 -4.38 -34.33 -19.47
C TYR A 583 -2.79 -34.42 -19.07
N SER A 584 -1.73 -34.92 -19.85
CA SER A 584 -0.18 -35.35 -19.88
C SER A 584 0.88 -35.65 -21.04
N THR A 585 1.89 -34.88 -21.57
CA THR A 585 3.05 -35.09 -22.51
C THR A 585 4.72 -35.13 -22.44
N GLY A 586 5.52 -36.09 -23.01
CA GLY A 586 7.06 -36.12 -23.13
C GLY A 586 7.97 -37.17 -23.89
N CYS A 587 8.34 -38.46 -23.60
CA CYS A 587 9.07 -39.37 -24.58
C CYS A 587 8.95 -40.99 -24.78
N ALA A 588 8.21 -41.72 -25.71
CA ALA A 588 8.37 -43.16 -26.43
C ALA A 588 8.81 -44.09 -27.86
N GLN A 589 9.83 -45.01 -28.41
CA GLN A 589 11.33 -45.23 -28.99
C GLN A 589 11.49 -46.39 -29.95
N ASP A 590 12.13 -46.24 -31.11
CA ASP A 590 11.98 -47.24 -32.13
C ASP A 590 12.41 -48.68 -31.88
N ALA A 591 11.82 -49.54 -32.72
CA ALA A 591 12.36 -50.85 -32.92
C ALA A 591 13.85 -50.64 -33.17
N SER A 592 14.15 -49.55 -33.87
CA SER A 592 15.39 -48.81 -34.07
C SER A 592 15.94 -47.90 -32.90
N ASN A 593 15.25 -47.69 -31.77
CA ASN A 593 15.58 -46.94 -30.52
C ASN A 593 15.54 -45.38 -30.39
N TYR A 594 14.93 -44.56 -31.26
CA TYR A 594 15.09 -43.09 -31.19
C TYR A 594 14.02 -42.38 -30.43
N PHE A 595 14.35 -41.26 -29.76
CA PHE A 595 13.40 -40.53 -28.93
C PHE A 595 12.52 -39.62 -29.75
N HIS A 596 11.24 -39.78 -29.51
CA HIS A 596 10.10 -39.00 -29.89
C HIS A 596 8.92 -38.63 -28.93
N TRP A 597 7.65 -38.37 -29.35
CA TRP A 597 6.54 -38.23 -28.42
C TRP A 597 5.15 -37.84 -29.03
N ILE A 598 4.34 -38.67 -29.62
CA ILE A 598 2.98 -38.95 -29.18
C ILE A 598 2.21 -38.11 -28.20
N VAL A 599 0.92 -38.38 -27.95
CA VAL A 599 0.10 -38.03 -26.76
C VAL A 599 -1.30 -38.68 -26.27
N ARG A 600 -1.93 -38.73 -25.08
CA ARG A 600 -3.24 -39.43 -24.67
C ARG A 600 -4.46 -38.47 -24.19
N LYS A 601 -5.62 -38.82 -23.50
CA LYS A 601 -6.97 -38.08 -23.07
C LYS A 601 -8.23 -38.92 -23.04
N TRP A 602 -8.79 -39.44 -22.05
CA TRP A 602 -10.00 -40.35 -22.07
C TRP A 602 -11.27 -40.21 -23.25
N ASP A 603 -12.70 -40.04 -23.40
CA ASP A 603 -14.19 -39.97 -22.77
C ASP A 603 -15.00 -40.45 -21.45
N GLY A 604 -14.90 -41.63 -20.86
CA GLY A 604 -15.18 -42.05 -19.46
C GLY A 604 -14.77 -43.47 -19.07
N SER A 605 -14.21 -44.17 -20.05
CA SER A 605 -14.00 -45.62 -20.07
C SER A 605 -12.80 -46.23 -20.79
N SER A 606 -12.20 -45.71 -21.85
CA SER A 606 -11.15 -46.47 -22.57
C SER A 606 -10.19 -45.62 -23.36
N TRP A 607 -9.19 -46.26 -23.99
CA TRP A 607 -7.93 -45.57 -24.13
C TRP A 607 -7.38 -45.73 -25.58
N SER A 608 -6.91 -44.64 -26.24
CA SER A 608 -7.14 -44.40 -27.71
C SER A 608 -6.30 -43.32 -28.56
N THR A 609 -5.50 -43.61 -29.61
CA THR A 609 -4.33 -42.70 -29.95
C THR A 609 -4.57 -41.21 -30.75
N ILE A 610 -4.76 -39.88 -30.23
CA ILE A 610 -4.96 -38.30 -30.78
C ILE A 610 -3.82 -37.17 -31.44
N GLY A 611 -2.48 -36.68 -31.57
CA GLY A 611 -1.04 -36.16 -30.98
C GLY A 611 0.59 -36.45 -30.99
N ASP A 612 1.47 -37.11 -31.80
CA ASP A 612 2.96 -37.06 -32.04
C ASP A 612 3.52 -35.70 -32.67
N TYR A 613 4.75 -35.22 -32.48
CA TYR A 613 5.74 -34.69 -33.56
C TYR A 613 7.25 -34.71 -33.34
N ARG A 614 8.10 -35.56 -33.93
CA ARG A 614 9.37 -36.04 -33.58
C ARG A 614 10.19 -35.45 -34.72
N TYR A 615 11.37 -34.94 -34.47
CA TYR A 615 11.94 -33.94 -35.37
C TYR A 615 12.41 -34.36 -36.91
N VAL A 616 13.51 -34.79 -37.71
CA VAL A 616 14.92 -35.53 -37.89
C VAL A 616 14.87 -37.05 -37.81
N ALA A 617 14.30 -37.82 -38.75
CA ALA A 617 14.11 -39.34 -38.90
C ALA A 617 14.86 -40.37 -37.93
N THR A 618 15.91 -39.99 -37.15
CA THR A 618 16.58 -40.76 -36.05
C THR A 618 17.14 -40.03 -34.77
N LYS A 619 16.70 -38.83 -34.33
CA LYS A 619 17.24 -38.20 -33.06
C LYS A 619 16.41 -38.41 -31.78
N ALA A 620 16.84 -37.86 -30.63
CA ALA A 620 16.00 -37.74 -29.42
C ALA A 620 15.42 -36.35 -29.24
N SER A 621 14.14 -36.29 -28.94
CA SER A 621 13.38 -35.14 -28.56
C SER A 621 13.03 -35.28 -27.00
N ASN A 622 11.99 -34.71 -26.32
CA ASN A 622 11.23 -35.18 -25.09
C ASN A 622 10.48 -34.07 -24.31
N GLY A 623 9.17 -34.09 -24.04
CA GLY A 623 8.42 -33.18 -23.13
C GLY A 623 8.86 -32.85 -21.70
N THR A 624 8.26 -31.81 -21.04
CA THR A 624 8.45 -31.26 -19.64
C THR A 624 7.39 -30.32 -18.87
N ALA A 625 6.33 -29.62 -19.39
CA ALA A 625 5.24 -28.85 -18.62
C ALA A 625 4.01 -28.32 -19.40
N LEU A 626 2.82 -27.84 -18.93
CA LEU A 626 1.59 -27.70 -19.84
C LEU A 626 0.44 -26.67 -19.18
N THR A 627 -0.72 -26.07 -19.69
CA THR A 627 -1.88 -25.28 -18.97
C THR A 627 -3.23 -24.81 -19.75
N LEU A 628 -4.34 -24.09 -19.32
CA LEU A 628 -5.27 -23.27 -20.25
C LEU A 628 -5.69 -21.87 -19.95
N ASP A 629 -5.70 -21.13 -21.03
CA ASP A 629 -6.57 -20.01 -21.01
C ASP A 629 -8.08 -20.23 -20.93
N GLY A 630 -8.71 -19.19 -20.37
CA GLY A 630 -10.08 -19.17 -19.82
C GLY A 630 -11.20 -19.59 -20.76
N ASN A 631 -10.83 -19.88 -21.99
CA ASN A 631 -11.72 -20.08 -23.05
C ASN A 631 -12.20 -21.53 -23.20
N GLY A 632 -11.51 -22.64 -22.74
CA GLY A 632 -11.40 -24.19 -22.96
C GLY A 632 -10.63 -25.24 -23.95
N TYR A 633 -10.40 -25.13 -25.30
CA TYR A 633 -9.17 -25.31 -26.08
C TYR A 633 -7.88 -25.65 -25.14
N LEU A 634 -6.77 -26.38 -25.48
CA LEU A 634 -5.84 -27.16 -24.58
C LEU A 634 -4.23 -26.91 -24.37
N TYR A 635 -3.21 -26.63 -23.30
CA TYR A 635 -1.57 -26.26 -22.89
C TYR A 635 0.05 -26.90 -22.72
N THR A 636 0.93 -27.81 -23.25
CA THR A 636 2.42 -28.43 -23.02
C THR A 636 3.81 -27.74 -23.14
N SER A 637 5.05 -28.10 -22.71
CA SER A 637 6.39 -27.81 -23.22
C SER A 637 7.40 -29.01 -23.26
N GLY A 638 8.66 -28.98 -23.75
CA GLY A 638 9.78 -29.95 -23.39
C GLY A 638 11.11 -29.88 -24.14
N TYR A 639 11.97 -30.80 -24.60
CA TYR A 639 13.32 -30.51 -25.22
C TYR A 639 13.62 -31.36 -26.47
N VAL A 640 14.39 -31.01 -27.53
CA VAL A 640 14.63 -31.94 -28.67
C VAL A 640 15.83 -31.77 -29.58
N ARG A 641 16.39 -32.74 -30.35
CA ARG A 641 17.75 -32.58 -31.01
C ARG A 641 17.94 -32.56 -32.53
N ASP A 642 18.04 -31.43 -33.22
CA ASP A 642 18.14 -31.33 -34.71
C ASP A 642 19.15 -32.26 -35.42
N ALA A 643 19.25 -32.09 -36.75
CA ALA A 643 20.24 -32.74 -37.61
C ALA A 643 21.58 -32.89 -36.90
N SER A 644 21.86 -31.75 -36.34
CA SER A 644 23.04 -31.27 -35.72
C SER A 644 23.17 -31.62 -34.24
N ASN A 645 22.21 -32.34 -33.65
CA ASN A 645 22.11 -32.66 -32.24
C ASN A 645 21.91 -31.46 -31.28
N TYR A 646 21.89 -30.23 -31.79
CA TYR A 646 21.50 -29.08 -31.00
C TYR A 646 20.03 -29.24 -30.68
N LEU A 647 19.75 -29.10 -29.40
CA LEU A 647 18.44 -29.30 -28.86
C LEU A 647 17.44 -28.17 -29.31
N HIS A 648 16.13 -28.24 -29.01
CA HIS A 648 15.09 -27.25 -29.41
C HIS A 648 14.14 -26.76 -28.34
N TRP A 649 13.64 -25.48 -28.30
CA TRP A 649 12.19 -24.93 -28.08
C TRP A 649 11.19 -25.70 -29.05
N ILE A 650 9.86 -26.17 -29.11
CA ILE A 650 8.63 -27.13 -28.67
C ILE A 650 7.23 -26.90 -27.64
N VAL A 651 6.14 -26.15 -27.86
CA VAL A 651 4.87 -25.86 -27.05
C VAL A 651 4.08 -25.60 -28.29
N ARG A 652 3.35 -26.67 -28.46
CA ARG A 652 2.24 -26.98 -29.33
C ARG A 652 1.01 -25.97 -29.13
N LYS A 653 -0.36 -26.07 -29.37
CA LYS A 653 -1.79 -25.36 -29.05
C LYS A 653 -2.76 -26.59 -28.88
N TRP A 654 -4.11 -26.83 -28.63
CA TRP A 654 -4.88 -27.89 -29.42
C TRP A 654 -6.22 -27.57 -29.88
N ASP A 655 -6.57 -28.23 -31.02
CA ASP A 655 -7.73 -28.54 -31.88
C ASP A 655 -8.98 -29.26 -31.39
N GLY A 656 -8.86 -30.42 -30.83
CA GLY A 656 -9.97 -31.34 -30.89
C GLY A 656 -10.10 -31.90 -32.32
N SER A 657 -9.61 -31.17 -33.35
CA SER A 657 -9.31 -31.50 -34.77
C SER A 657 -7.97 -31.10 -35.32
N SER A 658 -7.13 -30.15 -34.96
CA SER A 658 -5.80 -29.87 -35.57
C SER A 658 -4.64 -29.73 -34.64
N TRP A 659 -3.47 -30.21 -35.03
CA TRP A 659 -2.15 -30.09 -34.48
C TRP A 659 -1.34 -29.04 -35.24
N SER A 660 -1.67 -27.77 -34.95
CA SER A 660 -0.97 -26.51 -35.18
C SER A 660 0.35 -25.88 -34.67
N THR A 661 1.59 -26.15 -35.13
CA THR A 661 3.00 -25.60 -34.91
C THR A 661 3.42 -24.16 -34.80
N ILE A 662 2.80 -23.46 -33.93
CA ILE A 662 2.99 -22.10 -33.87
C ILE A 662 4.35 -21.73 -33.39
N ASP A 663 5.46 -22.47 -33.39
CA ASP A 663 6.48 -22.22 -32.36
C ASP A 663 8.00 -21.81 -32.74
N ASP A 664 8.75 -20.68 -33.00
CA ASP A 664 10.26 -20.90 -33.38
C ASP A 664 11.66 -20.31 -32.91
N TYR A 665 11.90 -19.78 -31.70
CA TYR A 665 13.17 -19.27 -31.08
C TYR A 665 14.45 -20.09 -30.69
N GLN A 666 15.68 -19.94 -31.13
CA GLN A 666 16.89 -20.31 -30.41
C GLN A 666 17.47 -18.94 -30.18
N LEU A 667 17.63 -18.37 -28.96
CA LEU A 667 18.04 -16.95 -28.81
C LEU A 667 19.12 -16.67 -29.82
N SER A 668 20.04 -17.63 -29.93
CA SER A 668 20.79 -17.91 -31.14
C SER A 668 21.36 -19.26 -31.40
N ALA A 669 21.75 -19.21 -32.66
CA ALA A 669 22.40 -20.06 -33.60
C ALA A 669 23.81 -20.59 -33.18
N ASN A 670 24.04 -21.92 -33.39
CA ASN A 670 24.92 -23.16 -33.02
C ASN A 670 24.78 -23.74 -31.64
N LYS A 671 23.59 -24.14 -31.29
CA LYS A 671 23.24 -23.86 -29.92
C LYS A 671 21.91 -24.61 -29.66
N ALA A 672 21.99 -25.64 -28.82
CA ALA A 672 20.96 -26.56 -28.30
C ALA A 672 19.90 -26.05 -27.27
N ALA A 673 18.68 -26.49 -27.38
CA ALA A 673 17.61 -25.96 -26.61
C ALA A 673 16.79 -26.93 -25.68
N PHE A 674 16.19 -26.51 -24.56
CA PHE A 674 15.14 -27.24 -23.82
C PHE A 674 13.98 -26.44 -23.19
N SER A 675 12.77 -26.99 -23.23
CA SER A 675 11.58 -26.77 -22.37
C SER A 675 11.29 -27.50 -21.09
N TYR A 676 10.53 -26.81 -20.19
CA TYR A 676 10.27 -27.01 -18.75
C TYR A 676 8.91 -26.55 -18.12
N ALA A 677 8.11 -25.53 -18.53
CA ALA A 677 6.89 -25.06 -17.75
C ALA A 677 5.63 -24.64 -18.59
N LEU A 678 4.42 -24.49 -17.98
CA LEU A 678 3.20 -23.75 -18.48
C LEU A 678 2.07 -23.37 -17.54
N ILE A 679 1.43 -22.25 -17.95
CA ILE A 679 0.33 -21.52 -17.31
C ILE A 679 -0.38 -20.52 -18.25
N SER A 680 -1.61 -20.15 -17.91
CA SER A 680 -2.58 -19.35 -18.61
C SER A 680 -3.26 -18.24 -17.84
N ASP A 681 -4.06 -17.45 -18.58
CA ASP A 681 -4.92 -16.37 -18.15
C ASP A 681 -6.28 -16.37 -18.86
N ASN A 682 -7.14 -15.46 -18.41
CA ASN A 682 -8.58 -15.41 -18.66
C ASN A 682 -9.01 -14.61 -19.88
N GLY A 683 -8.13 -13.84 -20.51
CA GLY A 683 -8.46 -13.14 -21.75
C GLY A 683 -7.68 -13.74 -22.89
N ASN A 684 -7.18 -14.95 -22.63
CA ASN A 684 -7.28 -16.13 -23.47
C ASN A 684 -5.95 -16.63 -23.81
N ASN A 685 -5.07 -16.73 -22.82
CA ASN A 685 -3.66 -16.60 -23.04
C ASN A 685 -2.63 -17.13 -22.02
N VAL A 686 -1.36 -17.48 -22.32
CA VAL A 686 -0.67 -18.62 -21.79
C VAL A 686 0.83 -18.72 -22.02
N TYR A 687 1.45 -18.61 -20.89
CA TYR A 687 2.81 -18.50 -20.73
C TYR A 687 3.46 -19.84 -20.29
N ALA A 688 4.71 -20.14 -20.64
CA ALA A 688 5.40 -21.39 -20.30
C ALA A 688 6.44 -21.26 -19.18
N GLY A 689 7.48 -22.09 -19.19
CA GLY A 689 8.75 -21.69 -18.54
C GLY A 689 9.99 -22.49 -18.94
N GLY A 690 11.22 -21.99 -18.90
CA GLY A 690 12.51 -22.69 -19.21
C GLY A 690 13.22 -22.26 -20.60
N TYR A 691 14.24 -22.87 -21.43
CA TYR A 691 15.78 -22.61 -21.87
C TYR A 691 16.30 -21.61 -23.05
N ALA A 692 17.62 -21.37 -23.61
CA ALA A 692 18.24 -20.62 -24.86
C ALA A 692 19.62 -19.80 -25.30
N GLN A 693 20.84 -20.24 -25.72
CA GLN A 693 22.02 -19.40 -26.21
C GLN A 693 21.98 -18.21 -27.20
N ASP A 694 22.43 -17.02 -26.74
CA ASP A 694 23.18 -15.98 -27.48
C ASP A 694 24.65 -16.32 -27.73
N ALA A 695 25.34 -15.30 -28.21
CA ALA A 695 26.58 -15.23 -28.88
C ALA A 695 27.64 -15.93 -28.16
N SER A 696 28.05 -15.36 -27.03
CA SER A 696 29.19 -15.96 -26.37
C SER A 696 28.92 -17.34 -25.79
N GLY A 697 27.74 -17.88 -26.09
CA GLY A 697 26.92 -18.66 -25.25
C GLY A 697 26.48 -17.95 -23.98
N ALA A 698 27.08 -16.81 -23.53
CA ALA A 698 27.06 -16.37 -22.10
C ALA A 698 25.68 -16.13 -21.55
N PRO A 699 25.20 -17.14 -20.91
CA PRO A 699 23.90 -17.77 -21.02
C PRO A 699 22.64 -16.88 -20.86
N HIS A 700 21.38 -17.29 -20.56
CA HIS A 700 20.25 -16.39 -20.21
C HIS A 700 19.23 -17.01 -18.84
N TRP A 701 18.16 -16.55 -17.75
CA TRP A 701 16.76 -15.41 -17.63
C TRP A 701 15.39 -14.82 -18.69
N ILE A 702 14.78 -15.27 -19.95
CA ILE A 702 13.77 -15.03 -21.13
C ILE A 702 12.40 -15.81 -20.72
N VAL A 703 11.20 -15.19 -20.54
CA VAL A 703 9.76 -15.68 -20.55
C VAL A 703 8.96 -15.28 -21.78
N LYS A 704 8.41 -16.14 -22.66
CA LYS A 704 7.69 -15.67 -23.88
C LYS A 704 6.29 -14.85 -23.41
N LYS A 705 5.44 -14.00 -24.17
CA LYS A 705 3.91 -13.72 -24.64
C LYS A 705 3.25 -13.67 -26.15
N TRP A 706 2.06 -14.27 -26.55
CA TRP A 706 1.20 -14.30 -27.86
C TRP A 706 0.13 -13.22 -27.58
N ASN A 707 -0.27 -12.26 -28.43
CA ASN A 707 -1.64 -11.74 -28.37
C ASN A 707 -2.26 -12.50 -29.48
N GLY A 708 -1.97 -13.78 -29.62
CA GLY A 708 -2.79 -14.52 -30.46
C GLY A 708 -2.39 -14.65 -31.85
N SER A 709 -1.47 -13.81 -32.47
CA SER A 709 -0.84 -13.37 -33.84
C SER A 709 0.73 -13.29 -34.20
N SER A 710 1.86 -12.68 -33.60
CA SER A 710 3.41 -12.98 -33.46
C SER A 710 4.32 -13.09 -32.07
N TRP A 711 4.76 -14.23 -31.40
CA TRP A 711 5.41 -14.46 -30.00
C TRP A 711 6.39 -13.34 -29.48
N THR A 712 5.98 -12.36 -28.65
CA THR A 712 6.68 -11.05 -28.48
C THR A 712 7.72 -10.67 -27.37
N THR A 713 9.00 -10.82 -27.57
CA THR A 713 10.06 -10.91 -26.54
C THR A 713 10.28 -9.91 -25.35
N VAL A 714 9.86 -9.83 -23.98
CA VAL A 714 9.77 -8.80 -22.72
C VAL A 714 10.71 -8.19 -21.53
N ASP A 715 11.09 -8.85 -20.43
CA ASP A 715 12.07 -8.48 -19.34
C ASP A 715 13.58 -8.81 -19.58
N ASP A 716 14.51 -7.95 -20.08
CA ASP A 716 15.86 -8.59 -20.34
C ASP A 716 16.55 -8.90 -19.04
N TYR A 717 16.85 -10.17 -18.83
CA TYR A 717 17.58 -10.63 -17.67
C TYR A 717 18.86 -11.34 -17.98
N LEU A 718 19.74 -10.88 -18.85
CA LEU A 718 21.16 -11.19 -18.64
C LEU A 718 21.54 -11.10 -17.12
N GLY A 719 21.91 -12.24 -16.55
CA GLY A 719 22.39 -12.49 -15.22
C GLY A 719 23.77 -11.89 -15.01
N GLU A 720 24.26 -12.03 -13.78
CA GLU A 720 25.43 -11.29 -13.32
C GLU A 720 26.71 -11.65 -14.13
N PRO A 721 27.61 -10.68 -14.36
CA PRO A 721 28.84 -10.90 -15.12
C PRO A 721 29.67 -12.11 -14.64
N GLY A 722 29.78 -13.14 -15.49
CA GLY A 722 30.51 -14.38 -15.19
C GLY A 722 29.64 -15.55 -14.74
N SER A 723 28.34 -15.36 -14.68
CA SER A 723 27.33 -16.38 -14.39
C SER A 723 27.50 -17.69 -15.17
N SER A 724 27.09 -18.77 -14.50
CA SER A 724 27.30 -20.16 -14.89
C SER A 724 26.04 -21.03 -14.89
N ALA A 725 24.86 -20.45 -15.02
CA ALA A 725 23.54 -21.11 -15.02
C ALA A 725 22.50 -20.06 -14.62
N ALA A 726 21.20 -20.13 -14.93
CA ALA A 726 20.28 -19.12 -14.41
C ALA A 726 18.78 -19.28 -14.75
N TYR A 727 17.77 -19.80 -13.99
CA TYR A 727 16.49 -20.22 -14.64
C TYR A 727 15.01 -19.74 -14.51
N VAL A 728 14.47 -18.73 -15.29
CA VAL A 728 12.97 -18.60 -15.54
C VAL A 728 12.35 -19.93 -15.93
N SER A 729 11.19 -20.17 -15.40
CA SER A 729 10.57 -21.46 -15.45
C SER A 729 9.08 -21.26 -15.24
N ALA A 730 8.55 -20.03 -15.36
CA ALA A 730 7.18 -19.77 -14.96
C ALA A 730 6.63 -18.37 -15.16
N LEU A 731 5.28 -18.27 -15.17
CA LEU A 731 4.53 -17.00 -15.39
C LEU A 731 3.12 -16.65 -14.83
N THR A 732 2.98 -15.42 -14.30
CA THR A 732 1.65 -14.87 -13.92
C THR A 732 1.42 -13.37 -14.11
N THR A 733 0.16 -12.90 -14.16
CA THR A 733 -0.28 -11.50 -14.33
C THR A 733 -1.06 -11.04 -13.12
N ASP A 734 -1.17 -9.76 -12.79
CA ASP A 734 -2.17 -9.28 -11.81
C ASP A 734 -3.49 -8.76 -12.48
N ASN A 735 -4.57 -8.46 -11.72
CA ASN A 735 -5.84 -7.98 -12.34
C ASN A 735 -5.73 -6.51 -12.79
N ALA A 736 -4.61 -5.83 -12.46
CA ALA A 736 -4.28 -4.51 -13.00
C ALA A 736 -3.53 -4.62 -14.34
N GLY A 737 -3.10 -5.83 -14.74
CA GLY A 737 -2.42 -6.12 -15.99
C GLY A 737 -0.89 -6.10 -15.89
N SER A 738 -0.28 -6.04 -14.70
CA SER A 738 1.17 -6.19 -14.55
C SER A 738 1.59 -7.66 -14.73
N PHE A 739 2.75 -7.89 -15.35
CA PHE A 739 3.30 -9.23 -15.64
C PHE A 739 4.34 -9.62 -14.64
N TYR A 740 4.47 -10.91 -14.36
CA TYR A 740 5.47 -11.47 -13.46
C TYR A 740 6.09 -12.73 -14.09
N ALA A 741 7.43 -12.86 -14.09
CA ALA A 741 8.31 -13.90 -14.69
C ALA A 741 9.31 -14.42 -13.67
N GLY A 742 9.36 -15.73 -13.38
CA GLY A 742 10.13 -16.23 -12.23
C GLY A 742 11.00 -17.46 -12.53
N GLY A 743 12.23 -17.52 -11.97
CA GLY A 743 13.29 -18.56 -12.16
C GLY A 743 14.48 -18.75 -11.17
N TYR A 744 15.71 -19.20 -11.58
CA TYR A 744 17.03 -19.28 -10.79
C TYR A 744 18.44 -18.70 -11.31
N VAL A 745 19.04 -17.49 -11.14
CA VAL A 745 20.46 -17.10 -11.56
C VAL A 745 21.66 -17.77 -10.87
N VAL A 746 22.36 -18.64 -11.56
CA VAL A 746 23.62 -19.24 -11.17
C VAL A 746 24.79 -18.32 -11.39
N GLU A 747 25.30 -17.78 -10.30
CA GLU A 747 26.43 -16.86 -10.35
C GLU A 747 27.73 -17.53 -10.82
N ALA A 748 28.78 -16.73 -10.99
CA ALA A 748 30.15 -17.20 -11.26
C ALA A 748 30.72 -18.21 -10.23
N SER A 749 30.06 -18.37 -9.09
CA SER A 749 30.37 -19.34 -8.04
C SER A 749 29.81 -20.75 -8.33
N GLY A 750 28.85 -20.86 -9.26
CA GLY A 750 28.08 -22.07 -9.54
C GLY A 750 26.78 -22.18 -8.74
N ALA A 751 26.28 -21.10 -8.14
CA ALA A 751 25.12 -21.10 -7.25
C ALA A 751 23.92 -20.33 -7.83
N GLU A 752 22.83 -21.06 -8.07
CA GLU A 752 21.54 -20.68 -8.67
C GLU A 752 20.79 -19.58 -7.83
N HIS A 753 20.04 -18.60 -8.34
CA HIS A 753 19.45 -17.49 -7.53
C HIS A 753 18.01 -17.18 -7.91
N TRP A 754 17.07 -17.23 -6.99
CA TRP A 754 15.69 -16.95 -7.33
C TRP A 754 15.49 -15.51 -7.68
N ILE A 755 14.67 -15.25 -8.67
CA ILE A 755 14.32 -13.92 -9.12
C ILE A 755 12.84 -14.02 -9.56
N VAL A 756 12.11 -12.94 -9.45
CA VAL A 756 10.83 -12.83 -10.13
C VAL A 756 10.78 -11.43 -10.62
N ARG A 757 10.70 -11.30 -11.92
CA ARG A 757 10.72 -10.01 -12.58
C ARG A 757 9.28 -9.60 -12.83
N THR A 758 9.02 -8.31 -12.72
CA THR A 758 7.71 -7.73 -13.01
C THR A 758 7.83 -6.58 -13.98
N GLY A 759 6.83 -6.38 -14.84
CA GLY A 759 6.70 -5.18 -15.64
C GLY A 759 5.91 -5.39 -16.91
N ASP A 760 5.77 -4.37 -17.75
CA ASP A 760 5.17 -4.51 -19.08
C ASP A 760 6.23 -4.18 -20.14
N SER A 761 6.32 -2.95 -20.65
CA SER A 761 7.39 -2.55 -21.57
C SER A 761 8.81 -2.58 -21.01
N SER A 762 8.90 -2.48 -19.70
CA SER A 762 10.17 -2.40 -18.99
C SER A 762 10.03 -3.15 -17.69
N TRP A 763 10.94 -4.06 -17.47
CA TRP A 763 10.83 -4.95 -16.34
C TRP A 763 11.92 -4.77 -15.32
N ASN A 764 11.49 -4.97 -14.09
CA ASN A 764 12.30 -4.84 -12.92
C ASN A 764 12.33 -6.19 -12.25
N THR A 765 13.48 -6.57 -11.73
CA THR A 765 13.58 -7.59 -10.70
C THR A 765 12.70 -7.16 -9.53
N SER A 766 11.54 -7.80 -9.37
CA SER A 766 10.61 -7.51 -8.26
C SER A 766 10.91 -8.36 -7.04
N ASP A 767 11.52 -9.51 -7.29
CA ASP A 767 12.01 -10.46 -6.35
C ASP A 767 13.43 -10.86 -6.77
N ASN A 768 14.36 -10.90 -5.82
CA ASN A 768 15.68 -11.53 -5.94
C ASN A 768 15.90 -12.25 -4.61
N PHE A 769 15.62 -13.54 -4.61
CA PHE A 769 15.63 -14.38 -3.44
C PHE A 769 16.79 -15.36 -3.47
N SER A 770 17.43 -15.46 -2.33
CA SER A 770 18.10 -16.66 -1.96
C SER A 770 17.75 -16.88 -0.50
N MET A 771 17.87 -18.09 0.03
CA MET A 771 17.79 -18.27 1.49
C MET A 771 18.99 -17.65 2.20
N THR A 772 20.14 -17.73 1.53
CA THR A 772 21.42 -17.31 2.05
C THR A 772 22.33 -16.97 0.87
N ALA A 773 23.03 -15.83 0.95
CA ALA A 773 23.92 -15.34 -0.13
C ALA A 773 24.92 -16.38 -0.71
N SER A 774 25.04 -16.42 -2.05
CA SER A 774 25.82 -17.36 -2.90
C SER A 774 25.29 -18.78 -3.01
N ILE A 775 23.97 -19.00 -2.93
CA ILE A 775 23.42 -20.36 -2.82
C ILE A 775 22.17 -20.58 -3.73
N SER A 776 22.08 -21.78 -4.32
CA SER A 776 21.19 -22.26 -5.41
C SER A 776 19.65 -22.23 -5.26
N ALA A 777 18.97 -21.25 -5.85
CA ALA A 777 17.55 -20.97 -5.71
C ALA A 777 16.84 -20.68 -7.02
N GLY A 778 15.60 -21.18 -7.26
CA GLY A 778 14.91 -20.95 -8.52
C GLY A 778 13.45 -21.27 -8.70
N VAL A 779 12.57 -20.38 -9.13
CA VAL A 779 11.17 -20.65 -9.56
C VAL A 779 11.11 -21.87 -10.53
N ASN A 780 10.00 -22.63 -10.61
CA ASN A 780 9.42 -23.44 -11.72
C ASN A 780 7.92 -23.19 -12.06
N ALA A 781 7.18 -22.33 -11.33
CA ALA A 781 5.79 -21.92 -11.70
C ALA A 781 5.37 -20.55 -11.15
N LEU A 782 4.32 -19.93 -11.72
CA LEU A 782 3.74 -18.64 -11.30
C LEU A 782 2.22 -18.55 -11.63
N ALA A 783 1.26 -18.23 -10.71
CA ALA A 783 -0.20 -17.97 -11.04
C ALA A 783 -0.74 -16.80 -10.21
N GLN A 784 -1.99 -16.42 -10.51
CA GLN A 784 -2.64 -15.21 -10.04
C GLN A 784 -4.02 -15.45 -9.46
N ASP A 785 -4.26 -14.96 -8.23
CA ASP A 785 -5.62 -14.97 -7.70
C ASP A 785 -6.57 -13.85 -8.18
N GLY A 786 -7.88 -14.07 -7.98
CA GLY A 786 -8.94 -13.09 -8.24
C GLY A 786 -8.82 -11.76 -7.48
N ALA A 787 -7.83 -11.61 -6.59
CA ALA A 787 -7.51 -10.39 -5.85
C ALA A 787 -6.20 -9.71 -6.32
N SER A 788 -5.59 -10.15 -7.43
CA SER A 788 -4.35 -9.59 -8.02
C SER A 788 -3.06 -10.05 -7.36
N ASN A 789 -3.12 -11.06 -6.48
CA ASN A 789 -1.89 -11.60 -5.93
C ASN A 789 -1.25 -12.57 -6.92
N ILE A 790 0.07 -12.66 -6.87
CA ILE A 790 0.94 -13.43 -7.78
C ILE A 790 1.75 -14.40 -6.93
N TYR A 791 2.02 -15.57 -7.47
CA TYR A 791 2.56 -16.66 -6.67
C TYR A 791 3.66 -17.36 -7.41
N ALA A 792 4.91 -17.09 -7.06
CA ALA A 792 6.12 -17.63 -7.66
C ALA A 792 6.64 -18.80 -6.92
N THR A 793 6.93 -19.89 -7.61
CA THR A 793 7.01 -21.20 -7.01
C THR A 793 8.27 -21.81 -7.58
N GLY A 794 9.26 -22.23 -6.79
CA GLY A 794 10.57 -22.84 -7.14
C GLY A 794 11.49 -22.90 -5.98
N TRP A 795 12.80 -23.09 -6.14
CA TRP A 795 13.77 -23.47 -5.15
C TRP A 795 14.37 -22.35 -4.27
N ALA A 796 15.10 -22.65 -3.19
CA ALA A 796 16.29 -21.91 -2.65
C ALA A 796 17.27 -22.51 -1.64
N ASP A 797 18.54 -22.66 -2.05
CA ASP A 797 19.54 -23.46 -1.31
C ASP A 797 20.00 -22.83 0.00
N ASP A 798 20.15 -23.67 1.04
CA ASP A 798 20.53 -23.29 2.40
C ASP A 798 22.03 -23.37 2.75
N GLY A 799 22.86 -23.99 1.91
CA GLY A 799 24.34 -23.83 1.79
C GLY A 799 25.34 -24.46 2.79
N SER A 800 24.94 -25.36 3.67
CA SER A 800 25.80 -26.05 4.67
C SER A 800 26.99 -27.13 4.33
N GLY A 801 27.55 -27.47 3.09
CA GLY A 801 28.93 -28.06 2.64
C GLY A 801 29.40 -29.46 1.92
N VAL A 802 29.51 -29.75 0.55
CA VAL A 802 29.60 -31.04 -0.41
C VAL A 802 28.56 -31.56 -1.61
N TYR A 803 27.29 -32.14 -1.57
CA TYR A 803 26.32 -32.50 -2.72
C TYR A 803 24.97 -31.59 -2.94
N ASP A 804 24.86 -30.26 -3.38
CA ASP A 804 23.54 -29.53 -3.90
C ASP A 804 22.18 -28.97 -3.01
N TYR A 805 21.97 -27.74 -2.26
CA TYR A 805 21.03 -27.33 -0.98
C TYR A 805 19.56 -26.70 -1.07
N GLY A 806 18.69 -26.61 -2.09
CA GLY A 806 17.51 -25.66 -2.05
C GLY A 806 16.53 -25.45 -0.85
N HIS A 807 15.39 -24.84 -1.14
CA HIS A 807 14.16 -25.10 -0.45
C HIS A 807 13.07 -25.14 -1.47
N TRP A 808 12.03 -25.96 -1.36
CA TRP A 808 10.70 -25.50 -0.93
C TRP A 808 10.35 -24.02 -0.97
N ILE A 809 10.60 -23.26 -2.04
CA ILE A 809 10.22 -21.85 -2.09
C ILE A 809 9.00 -21.42 -2.89
N VAL A 810 8.25 -20.55 -2.23
CA VAL A 810 7.26 -19.73 -2.93
C VAL A 810 7.28 -18.38 -2.39
N ARG A 811 6.95 -17.49 -3.29
CA ARG A 811 6.88 -16.12 -3.03
C ARG A 811 5.48 -15.64 -3.41
N ARG A 812 4.92 -14.78 -2.57
CA ARG A 812 3.72 -13.99 -2.87
C ARG A 812 4.19 -12.68 -3.38
N TRP A 813 3.59 -12.14 -4.42
CA TRP A 813 3.40 -10.71 -4.51
C TRP A 813 1.96 -10.39 -4.14
N ASN A 814 1.82 -9.49 -3.16
CA ASN A 814 0.56 -9.06 -2.58
C ASN A 814 0.08 -7.71 -3.16
N GLY A 815 0.73 -7.17 -4.20
CA GLY A 815 0.46 -5.84 -4.75
C GLY A 815 1.55 -4.85 -4.42
N SER A 816 2.40 -5.09 -3.39
CA SER A 816 3.46 -4.13 -2.99
C SER A 816 4.83 -4.72 -2.64
N SER A 817 4.88 -5.95 -2.12
CA SER A 817 6.14 -6.63 -1.83
C SER A 817 6.03 -8.11 -2.12
N TRP A 818 7.19 -8.71 -2.37
CA TRP A 818 7.30 -10.16 -2.38
C TRP A 818 7.58 -10.70 -0.96
N SER A 819 6.96 -11.82 -0.58
CA SER A 819 7.26 -12.53 0.67
C SER A 819 7.39 -14.02 0.42
N THR A 820 8.36 -14.67 1.07
CA THR A 820 8.48 -16.13 1.09
C THR A 820 7.27 -16.72 1.79
N ILE A 821 6.26 -17.06 0.99
CA ILE A 821 5.08 -17.76 1.44
C ILE A 821 5.18 -19.26 1.15
N ASP A 822 6.20 -19.83 0.54
CA ASP A 822 6.70 -21.15 0.92
C ASP A 822 8.15 -21.14 1.29
N ASP A 823 8.42 -21.79 2.41
CA ASP A 823 9.63 -22.53 2.74
C ASP A 823 9.16 -23.88 3.34
N PHE A 824 9.21 -24.92 2.55
CA PHE A 824 8.77 -26.27 2.87
C PHE A 824 9.80 -27.30 3.37
N ARG A 825 9.44 -28.45 4.05
CA ARG A 825 10.18 -29.71 4.48
C ARG A 825 9.38 -30.84 5.45
N LEU A 826 8.81 -32.16 5.54
CA LEU A 826 8.50 -33.75 5.19
C LEU A 826 9.44 -34.77 5.86
N SER A 827 10.50 -34.31 6.54
CA SER A 827 11.57 -35.07 7.23
C SER A 827 12.67 -34.13 7.69
N ILE A 828 12.40 -33.46 8.80
CA ILE A 828 13.17 -32.30 9.25
C ILE A 828 14.66 -32.61 9.60
N ASN A 829 15.11 -33.88 9.38
CA ASN A 829 16.27 -34.47 10.05
C ASN A 829 17.43 -35.07 9.21
N GLU A 830 17.36 -35.36 7.88
CA GLU A 830 18.65 -35.42 7.12
C GLU A 830 18.64 -34.66 5.77
N ASP A 831 19.30 -35.12 4.71
CA ASP A 831 20.11 -34.47 3.63
C ASP A 831 19.75 -34.41 2.06
N ILE A 832 18.79 -33.70 1.35
CA ILE A 832 17.88 -34.54 0.45
C ILE A 832 16.90 -34.29 -0.91
N TRP A 833 17.08 -34.15 -2.36
CA TRP A 833 16.41 -33.28 -3.61
C TRP A 833 14.95 -32.74 -3.85
N ALA A 834 14.95 -31.49 -4.36
CA ALA A 834 13.88 -30.51 -4.45
C ALA A 834 13.23 -29.41 -5.51
N SER A 835 13.34 -28.78 -6.84
CA SER A 835 12.79 -27.61 -7.92
C SER A 835 11.41 -27.17 -8.83
N ALA A 836 10.44 -26.23 -8.52
CA ALA A 836 8.87 -26.04 -8.64
C ALA A 836 7.80 -25.99 -9.80
N ASN A 837 7.28 -27.07 -10.33
CA ASN A 837 6.97 -27.05 -11.78
C ASN A 837 5.72 -26.41 -12.51
N ALA A 838 4.51 -26.14 -11.99
CA ALA A 838 3.46 -25.39 -12.77
C ALA A 838 2.22 -25.00 -11.94
N VAL A 839 1.56 -23.83 -12.08
CA VAL A 839 0.46 -23.21 -11.21
C VAL A 839 -0.82 -22.84 -11.98
N THR A 840 -1.92 -22.70 -11.23
CA THR A 840 -3.25 -22.23 -11.60
C THR A 840 -3.96 -21.45 -10.50
N VAL A 841 -5.18 -20.97 -10.76
CA VAL A 841 -6.11 -20.52 -9.74
C VAL A 841 -7.61 -20.98 -9.89
N ASP A 842 -8.30 -21.47 -8.81
CA ASP A 842 -9.79 -21.59 -8.77
C ASP A 842 -10.59 -20.30 -8.53
N GLY A 843 -11.92 -20.43 -8.66
CA GLY A 843 -12.86 -19.35 -8.42
C GLY A 843 -13.00 -18.86 -6.98
N SER A 844 -12.39 -19.50 -5.95
CA SER A 844 -12.58 -19.13 -4.54
C SER A 844 -11.40 -18.34 -3.92
N GLY A 845 -10.29 -18.16 -4.67
CA GLY A 845 -9.23 -17.15 -4.39
C GLY A 845 -7.95 -17.72 -3.77
N SER A 846 -8.10 -18.75 -3.02
CA SER A 846 -7.24 -19.88 -2.71
C SER A 846 -6.30 -20.52 -3.82
N ILE A 847 -4.91 -20.38 -4.19
CA ILE A 847 -3.82 -20.70 -5.41
C ILE A 847 -3.17 -22.13 -6.10
N TYR A 848 -3.70 -22.91 -7.12
CA TYR A 848 -3.62 -24.45 -7.28
C TYR A 848 -2.46 -24.80 -8.25
N VAL A 849 -1.40 -25.54 -7.91
CA VAL A 849 -0.04 -25.77 -8.52
C VAL A 849 0.51 -27.23 -8.64
N THR A 850 1.77 -27.54 -9.08
CA THR A 850 2.44 -28.90 -9.22
C THR A 850 4.01 -29.05 -9.29
N GLY A 851 4.67 -30.25 -9.08
CA GLY A 851 6.15 -30.66 -8.66
C GLY A 851 6.71 -31.30 -7.23
N TYR A 852 7.94 -31.21 -6.67
CA TYR A 852 9.08 -32.19 -6.69
C TYR A 852 10.10 -32.17 -5.30
N ALA A 853 10.13 -33.04 -4.20
CA ALA A 853 11.00 -33.23 -2.93
C ALA A 853 11.81 -34.44 -2.16
N THR A 854 12.21 -35.57 -2.70
CA THR A 854 12.83 -36.86 -2.20
C THR A 854 12.64 -37.52 -0.76
N ASP A 855 12.27 -38.75 -0.27
CA ASP A 855 12.26 -39.47 1.13
C ASP A 855 13.56 -40.03 1.71
N ASP A 856 13.59 -40.25 3.01
CA ASP A 856 14.82 -40.46 3.69
C ASP A 856 15.38 -41.80 3.26
N SER A 857 14.46 -42.55 2.65
CA SER A 857 14.32 -43.74 1.85
C SER A 857 15.07 -43.74 0.52
N TYR A 858 16.06 -42.83 0.42
CA TYR A 858 16.57 -42.30 -0.81
C TYR A 858 15.72 -42.84 -2.17
N TYR A 859 14.42 -42.84 -2.50
CA TYR A 859 13.57 -42.76 -3.71
C TYR A 859 12.68 -41.32 -4.14
N GLU A 860 11.53 -40.86 -4.75
CA GLU A 860 11.18 -39.51 -5.34
C GLU A 860 9.64 -39.20 -5.21
N HIS A 861 9.06 -39.02 -4.00
CA HIS A 861 7.71 -38.60 -3.41
C HIS A 861 6.96 -37.64 -4.37
N TRP A 862 6.62 -37.58 -5.65
CA TRP A 862 5.48 -36.67 -6.07
C TRP A 862 4.37 -35.97 -5.15
N ILE A 863 4.44 -34.84 -4.44
CA ILE A 863 3.38 -34.53 -3.39
C ILE A 863 1.99 -34.01 -3.88
N VAL A 864 1.04 -33.54 -3.03
CA VAL A 864 0.41 -32.25 -3.42
C VAL A 864 0.19 -31.33 -2.26
N ARG A 865 0.11 -29.97 -2.36
CA ARG A 865 -0.26 -29.09 -1.28
C ARG A 865 -1.13 -27.77 -1.45
N LYS A 866 -2.23 -27.50 -0.69
CA LYS A 866 -3.50 -26.69 -0.88
C LYS A 866 -3.84 -25.36 0.04
N TRP A 867 -3.85 -24.01 -0.34
CA TRP A 867 -4.57 -22.60 -0.02
C TRP A 867 -6.05 -22.30 0.48
N ASP A 868 -6.66 -22.64 1.75
CA ASP A 868 -7.82 -22.25 2.80
C ASP A 868 -8.08 -20.89 3.66
N GLY A 869 -7.20 -19.97 4.02
CA GLY A 869 -7.45 -18.49 4.12
C GLY A 869 -6.26 -17.72 4.69
N SER A 870 -5.39 -18.54 5.26
CA SER A 870 -4.27 -18.29 6.13
C SER A 870 -3.10 -19.20 5.79
N SER A 871 -3.21 -20.52 6.00
CA SER A 871 -2.05 -21.40 6.07
C SER A 871 -1.13 -21.57 4.88
N TRP A 872 -0.11 -22.36 5.03
CA TRP A 872 0.12 -23.35 4.06
C TRP A 872 -0.40 -24.62 4.77
N SER A 873 -1.19 -25.52 4.13
CA SER A 873 -1.48 -28.41 3.85
C SER A 873 -1.21 -29.34 2.57
N THR A 874 -0.60 -30.54 2.68
CA THR A 874 -0.32 -31.44 1.51
C THR A 874 -1.47 -32.42 1.25
N ILE A 875 -2.18 -32.61 0.05
CA ILE A 875 -3.58 -33.07 -0.40
C ILE A 875 -3.93 -34.42 -0.87
N ASP A 876 -3.36 -35.23 -1.77
CA ASP A 876 -2.41 -35.18 -2.82
C ASP A 876 -1.20 -36.22 -3.12
N ASP A 877 -0.72 -37.43 -2.82
CA ASP A 877 -0.83 -38.74 -2.12
C ASP A 877 -0.44 -39.84 -3.01
N TYR A 878 0.04 -39.75 -4.21
CA TYR A 878 0.21 -40.94 -5.01
C TYR A 878 1.54 -41.72 -5.14
N GLN A 879 1.51 -42.98 -4.85
CA GLN A 879 2.21 -44.00 -5.59
C GLN A 879 1.66 -45.42 -5.86
N LEU A 880 1.97 -45.93 -7.03
CA LEU A 880 1.38 -47.15 -7.52
C LEU A 880 1.89 -48.36 -6.80
N GLU A 881 3.21 -48.44 -6.59
CA GLU A 881 3.97 -49.52 -5.94
C GLU A 881 5.06 -49.40 -4.80
N PRO A 882 5.12 -49.73 -3.48
CA PRO A 882 6.13 -49.23 -2.41
C PRO A 882 7.37 -48.18 -2.43
N THR A 883 8.70 -48.24 -2.14
CA THR A 883 9.94 -48.17 -3.04
C THR A 883 10.56 -46.94 -4.02
N LYS A 884 10.37 -46.18 -5.22
CA LYS A 884 9.93 -46.10 -6.79
C LYS A 884 9.39 -44.77 -7.43
N LYS A 885 10.20 -43.88 -8.17
CA LYS A 885 10.25 -42.34 -8.47
C LYS A 885 8.99 -41.63 -8.54
N SER A 886 9.01 -40.35 -8.73
CA SER A 886 7.86 -39.74 -9.19
C SER A 886 8.02 -38.19 -9.36
N VAL A 887 8.02 -37.37 -10.50
CA VAL A 887 7.67 -35.84 -10.77
C VAL A 887 6.29 -35.31 -10.68
N GLY A 888 6.20 -34.05 -10.97
CA GLY A 888 5.33 -33.40 -11.80
C GLY A 888 5.18 -31.99 -11.97
N HIS A 889 4.33 -31.63 -12.89
CA HIS A 889 4.76 -30.63 -13.82
C HIS A 889 3.65 -29.94 -14.68
N SER A 890 2.32 -30.23 -14.59
CA SER A 890 1.33 -29.08 -14.59
C SER A 890 0.04 -29.05 -13.69
N ILE A 891 -0.75 -27.91 -13.65
CA ILE A 891 -2.14 -27.48 -13.13
C ILE A 891 -3.02 -26.29 -13.69
N VAL A 892 -4.33 -26.30 -13.26
CA VAL A 892 -5.68 -25.62 -13.40
C VAL A 892 -6.69 -25.74 -12.23
N ALA A 893 -7.75 -24.90 -12.15
CA ALA A 893 -9.07 -25.32 -11.68
C ALA A 893 -10.20 -24.92 -12.62
N ASP A 894 -11.29 -25.70 -12.66
CA ASP A 894 -12.46 -25.33 -13.45
C ASP A 894 -13.38 -24.28 -12.79
N GLY A 895 -14.44 -23.92 -13.53
CA GLY A 895 -15.47 -23.00 -13.10
C GLY A 895 -16.49 -23.52 -12.05
N SER A 896 -16.60 -24.82 -11.75
CA SER A 896 -17.30 -25.31 -10.55
C SER A 896 -16.36 -25.43 -9.33
N GLY A 897 -15.14 -24.91 -9.43
CA GLY A 897 -14.12 -24.84 -8.38
C GLY A 897 -13.32 -26.13 -8.26
N ILE A 898 -13.50 -27.05 -9.21
CA ILE A 898 -13.03 -28.42 -9.14
C ILE A 898 -11.84 -28.55 -10.12
N VAL A 899 -10.74 -28.42 -9.46
CA VAL A 899 -9.36 -28.15 -9.83
C VAL A 899 -8.70 -29.13 -10.75
N TYR A 900 -7.77 -28.89 -11.68
CA TYR A 900 -6.88 -29.98 -12.10
C TYR A 900 -5.44 -29.67 -12.57
N ALA A 901 -4.43 -30.53 -12.64
CA ALA A 901 -2.92 -30.57 -12.79
C ALA A 901 -2.32 -31.93 -13.10
N SER A 902 -1.18 -32.58 -13.41
CA SER A 902 -1.12 -34.13 -13.64
C SER A 902 0.34 -34.74 -13.94
N GLY A 903 1.05 -36.04 -13.91
CA GLY A 903 2.08 -37.08 -14.73
C GLY A 903 3.69 -37.38 -15.14
N GLN A 904 4.62 -38.43 -14.87
CA GLN A 904 5.71 -39.55 -15.28
C GLN A 904 6.20 -40.80 -14.37
N ALA A 905 5.31 -41.68 -13.95
CA ALA A 905 5.15 -42.95 -13.19
C ALA A 905 5.27 -44.46 -13.46
N TYR A 906 6.18 -45.09 -12.77
CA TYR A 906 6.63 -46.45 -12.96
C TYR A 906 5.84 -47.53 -12.10
N ASP A 907 5.25 -48.57 -12.68
CA ASP A 907 5.20 -49.94 -12.15
C ASP A 907 6.57 -50.50 -11.93
N ILE A 908 6.67 -51.57 -11.17
CA ILE A 908 7.77 -52.27 -10.58
C ILE A 908 8.86 -52.58 -11.51
N SER A 909 8.74 -52.24 -12.76
CA SER A 909 9.55 -52.93 -13.65
C SER A 909 10.88 -52.06 -13.87
N ASN A 910 10.94 -50.65 -13.97
CA ASN A 910 11.35 -49.38 -14.90
C ASN A 910 10.76 -49.03 -16.38
N TYR A 911 9.55 -48.47 -16.69
CA TYR A 911 8.78 -48.39 -18.05
C TYR A 911 7.25 -47.56 -18.16
N ALA A 912 6.78 -46.25 -18.52
CA ALA A 912 5.67 -45.07 -18.53
C ALA A 912 4.12 -44.49 -18.36
N TYR A 913 2.96 -44.84 -17.61
CA TYR A 913 1.34 -45.17 -17.88
C TYR A 913 0.53 -43.95 -17.57
N TRP A 914 -0.52 -43.65 -18.29
CA TRP A 914 -0.66 -42.23 -18.48
C TRP A 914 -1.63 -41.74 -17.49
N ILE A 915 -1.22 -41.57 -16.21
CA ILE A 915 -1.94 -41.06 -15.01
C ILE A 915 -2.91 -39.91 -15.36
N VAL A 916 -3.47 -39.03 -14.55
CA VAL A 916 -4.46 -37.90 -14.98
C VAL A 916 -5.13 -37.52 -13.64
N ARG A 917 -5.26 -36.59 -12.59
CA ARG A 917 -6.07 -36.73 -11.18
C ARG A 917 -7.67 -36.07 -10.97
N LYS A 918 -8.74 -36.31 -10.12
CA LYS A 918 -10.22 -35.85 -9.85
C LYS A 918 -10.78 -35.41 -8.47
N TRP A 919 -10.20 -34.43 -7.81
CA TRP A 919 -10.59 -34.12 -6.41
C TRP A 919 -12.09 -33.66 -6.51
N ASP A 920 -13.04 -34.10 -5.69
CA ASP A 920 -14.46 -33.57 -5.73
C ASP A 920 -14.67 -32.36 -4.83
N GLY A 921 -14.15 -32.56 -3.63
CA GLY A 921 -14.63 -31.97 -2.40
C GLY A 921 -14.60 -32.94 -1.23
N SER A 922 -13.83 -34.03 -1.25
CA SER A 922 -13.46 -34.82 -0.05
C SER A 922 -12.42 -35.94 -0.22
N SER A 923 -12.37 -36.56 -1.40
CA SER A 923 -11.25 -37.42 -1.74
C SER A 923 -10.76 -37.38 -3.16
N TRP A 924 -9.79 -38.26 -3.37
CA TRP A 924 -9.12 -38.51 -4.60
C TRP A 924 -9.54 -39.93 -5.32
N SER A 925 -9.23 -40.29 -6.61
CA SER A 925 -9.67 -41.32 -7.67
C SER A 925 -9.67 -41.21 -9.26
N THR A 926 -9.11 -42.16 -9.88
CA THR A 926 -8.88 -42.17 -11.33
C THR A 926 -9.94 -42.61 -12.31
N ILE A 927 -10.78 -41.73 -12.88
CA ILE A 927 -11.23 -41.95 -14.31
C ILE A 927 -10.24 -42.91 -15.17
N ASP A 928 -8.94 -42.69 -15.64
CA ASP A 928 -8.05 -43.28 -16.82
C ASP A 928 -7.07 -44.57 -16.51
N ASP A 929 -6.74 -45.73 -17.25
CA ASP A 929 -5.34 -46.45 -17.52
C ASP A 929 -4.62 -46.05 -18.91
N TYR A 930 -4.61 -46.24 -20.28
CA TYR A 930 -4.48 -47.00 -21.70
C TYR A 930 -3.30 -47.88 -22.40
N GLN A 931 -3.41 -48.96 -23.24
CA GLN A 931 -2.33 -49.26 -24.32
C GLN A 931 -2.86 -49.22 -25.79
N LEU A 932 -2.21 -48.43 -26.66
CA LEU A 932 -2.08 -48.67 -28.12
C LEU A 932 -1.35 -49.99 -28.32
N GLU A 933 -0.21 -50.23 -27.67
CA GLU A 933 0.33 -51.60 -27.64
C GLU A 933 0.83 -52.08 -26.29
N PRO A 934 0.26 -53.12 -25.67
CA PRO A 934 0.94 -53.88 -24.63
C PRO A 934 2.39 -54.18 -24.95
N THR A 935 3.29 -53.59 -24.18
CA THR A 935 4.77 -53.82 -24.15
C THR A 935 6.08 -52.83 -24.59
N LYS A 936 6.01 -51.47 -24.96
CA LYS A 936 6.72 -50.06 -24.71
C LYS A 936 6.62 -48.88 -23.57
N THR A 937 7.45 -47.87 -23.17
CA THR A 937 7.12 -46.75 -22.07
C THR A 937 5.90 -45.85 -22.50
N ALA A 938 5.59 -44.64 -21.93
CA ALA A 938 5.20 -43.36 -22.65
C ALA A 938 4.97 -42.02 -21.88
N SER A 939 4.81 -40.79 -22.40
CA SER A 939 4.94 -39.54 -21.58
C SER A 939 4.03 -38.25 -21.51
N SER A 940 3.38 -37.72 -20.45
CA SER A 940 3.34 -36.43 -19.62
C SER A 940 3.51 -34.83 -19.61
N ASN A 941 2.57 -33.80 -19.45
CA ASN A 941 2.46 -32.29 -19.27
C ASN A 941 1.17 -31.37 -18.59
N SER A 942 -0.26 -31.06 -18.73
CA SER A 942 -1.43 -30.55 -19.77
C SER A 942 -2.86 -30.87 -19.56
N LEU A 943 -3.84 -30.32 -20.29
CA LEU A 943 -4.92 -29.46 -19.72
C LEU A 943 -4.99 -28.01 -19.91
N VAL A 944 -6.29 -27.71 -19.89
CA VAL A 944 -7.14 -26.51 -19.93
C VAL A 944 -8.47 -26.83 -19.14
N SER A 945 -9.46 -26.32 -18.41
CA SER A 945 -10.53 -25.23 -18.19
C SER A 945 -11.90 -24.95 -19.02
N ASP A 946 -12.86 -25.85 -19.41
CA ASP A 946 -14.03 -25.76 -20.31
C ASP A 946 -15.36 -25.77 -19.55
N ASN A 947 -16.27 -24.97 -20.07
CA ASN A 947 -17.43 -24.48 -19.34
C ASN A 947 -18.61 -25.46 -19.38
N ALA A 948 -18.56 -26.51 -20.21
CA ALA A 948 -19.45 -27.66 -20.15
C ALA A 948 -18.87 -28.76 -19.23
N GLY A 949 -17.65 -28.54 -18.77
CA GLY A 949 -16.74 -29.51 -18.23
C GLY A 949 -15.86 -30.20 -19.31
N ASN A 950 -16.17 -30.26 -20.62
CA ASN A 950 -15.26 -31.03 -21.49
C ASN A 950 -13.82 -30.52 -21.49
N ILE A 951 -12.94 -31.47 -21.43
CA ILE A 951 -11.52 -31.42 -21.31
C ILE A 951 -10.76 -31.15 -22.65
N PHE A 952 -9.63 -30.40 -22.91
CA PHE A 952 -8.30 -30.57 -23.73
C PHE A 952 -6.80 -31.35 -23.18
N ILE A 953 -5.84 -32.34 -23.71
CA ILE A 953 -4.41 -33.21 -23.35
C ILE A 953 -3.67 -33.63 -24.66
N ALA A 954 -2.41 -33.51 -25.16
CA ALA A 954 -1.02 -33.28 -24.69
C ALA A 954 -0.23 -34.42 -23.96
N GLY A 955 0.60 -35.36 -24.47
CA GLY A 955 1.09 -36.80 -24.32
C GLY A 955 2.44 -37.46 -24.81
N SER A 956 2.66 -38.80 -25.05
CA SER A 956 3.94 -39.61 -25.01
C SER A 956 3.94 -41.12 -25.26
N ALA A 957 3.00 -41.64 -26.00
CA ALA A 957 2.72 -43.01 -26.47
C ALA A 957 3.22 -43.83 -27.74
N LYS A 958 3.99 -44.88 -27.44
CA LYS A 958 4.41 -46.10 -28.15
C LYS A 958 3.18 -47.10 -29.00
N ASP A 959 2.94 -47.52 -30.34
CA ASP A 959 2.60 -48.69 -31.34
C ASP A 959 3.56 -49.90 -31.70
N ALA A 960 3.16 -51.06 -32.26
CA ALA A 960 4.05 -52.24 -32.47
C ALA A 960 5.48 -52.09 -33.07
N SER A 961 5.89 -50.97 -33.70
CA SER A 961 7.29 -50.72 -34.10
C SER A 961 8.03 -49.68 -33.29
N ASN A 962 7.55 -49.34 -32.12
CA ASN A 962 8.37 -48.59 -31.19
C ASN A 962 8.67 -47.17 -31.78
N TYR A 963 8.10 -46.86 -32.92
CA TYR A 963 8.23 -45.56 -33.48
C TYR A 963 7.09 -44.73 -32.99
N TYR A 964 7.30 -43.93 -31.94
CA TYR A 964 6.35 -42.94 -31.42
C TYR A 964 5.16 -42.54 -32.52
N HIS A 965 3.82 -42.50 -32.33
CA HIS A 965 2.54 -42.16 -33.06
C HIS A 965 1.73 -40.77 -32.81
N TRP A 966 1.00 -40.06 -33.75
CA TRP A 966 0.25 -38.69 -33.66
C TRP A 966 -0.88 -38.70 -32.65
N ILE A 967 -0.76 -38.96 -31.31
CA ILE A 967 -1.91 -39.19 -30.29
C ILE A 967 -2.31 -38.08 -29.30
N ILE A 968 -3.51 -37.68 -28.75
CA ILE A 968 -4.27 -36.88 -27.68
C ILE A 968 -5.41 -38.01 -27.31
N ARG A 969 -6.63 -37.93 -26.66
CA ARG A 969 -7.93 -38.84 -26.80
C ARG A 969 -9.55 -38.22 -26.69
N LYS A 970 -10.62 -38.33 -25.73
CA LYS A 970 -11.87 -37.37 -25.30
C LYS A 970 -13.17 -37.45 -24.28
N TRP A 971 -13.46 -36.80 -23.04
CA TRP A 971 -14.69 -36.88 -21.99
C TRP A 971 -15.86 -35.93 -22.19
N ASP A 972 -16.68 -36.31 -23.15
CA ASP A 972 -18.11 -36.09 -22.99
C ASP A 972 -18.74 -36.31 -21.57
N GLY A 973 -18.08 -36.95 -20.60
CA GLY A 973 -18.59 -37.17 -19.24
C GLY A 973 -18.81 -38.63 -18.85
N SER A 974 -18.31 -39.61 -19.62
CA SER A 974 -18.65 -41.02 -19.38
C SER A 974 -17.99 -42.19 -20.17
N SER A 975 -17.54 -42.12 -21.45
CA SER A 975 -16.92 -43.30 -22.17
C SER A 975 -15.75 -43.14 -23.24
N TRP A 976 -14.45 -43.46 -22.95
CA TRP A 976 -13.20 -42.75 -23.37
C TRP A 976 -12.54 -43.09 -24.83
N SER A 977 -12.08 -42.15 -25.76
CA SER A 977 -12.00 -42.14 -27.31
C SER A 977 -10.82 -41.50 -28.12
N THR A 978 -10.48 -42.06 -29.31
CA THR A 978 -9.42 -41.58 -30.23
C THR A 978 -9.99 -40.76 -31.37
N ILE A 979 -9.43 -39.60 -31.60
CA ILE A 979 -9.83 -38.50 -32.46
C ILE A 979 -8.76 -38.00 -33.53
N ASP A 980 -7.45 -38.44 -33.60
CA ASP A 980 -6.31 -38.21 -34.57
C ASP A 980 -5.07 -39.09 -34.35
N ASP A 981 -4.61 -39.87 -35.32
CA ASP A 981 -3.27 -40.48 -35.25
C ASP A 981 -2.54 -40.07 -36.53
N TYR A 982 -1.39 -39.46 -36.36
CA TYR A 982 -0.64 -38.64 -37.32
C TYR A 982 0.88 -38.92 -37.22
N GLN A 983 1.49 -39.01 -38.37
CA GLN A 983 2.92 -38.81 -38.50
C GLN A 983 3.05 -37.83 -39.65
N LEU A 984 4.08 -36.99 -39.67
CA LEU A 984 4.36 -36.34 -40.94
C LEU A 984 4.76 -37.40 -41.93
N GLU A 985 5.69 -38.28 -41.54
CA GLU A 985 6.12 -39.40 -42.36
C GLU A 985 6.06 -40.71 -41.56
N VAL A 986 5.36 -41.73 -42.08
CA VAL A 986 5.08 -42.96 -41.32
C VAL A 986 6.34 -43.74 -40.99
N GLY A 987 6.47 -44.18 -39.75
CA GLY A 987 7.74 -44.80 -39.32
C GLY A 987 8.85 -43.76 -39.19
N TYR A 988 8.47 -42.51 -39.36
CA TYR A 988 9.26 -41.39 -38.98
C TYR A 988 8.54 -40.36 -38.16
N ASP A 989 9.45 -39.75 -37.50
CA ASP A 989 9.36 -38.89 -36.44
C ASP A 989 7.96 -38.08 -36.19
N ALA A 990 6.89 -38.42 -35.39
CA ALA A 990 6.16 -37.44 -34.44
C ALA A 990 6.32 -37.28 -32.62
N MET A 991 7.16 -36.59 -31.70
CA MET A 991 6.99 -35.66 -30.41
C MET A 991 5.99 -34.39 -30.09
N ALA A 992 5.13 -34.28 -29.05
CA ALA A 992 4.17 -33.16 -28.91
C ALA A 992 3.83 -32.36 -27.64
N PHE A 993 4.09 -31.07 -27.72
CA PHE A 993 4.82 -30.30 -26.77
C PHE A 993 4.10 -29.05 -26.28
N SER A 994 2.94 -28.54 -26.73
CA SER A 994 1.82 -27.71 -26.15
C SER A 994 0.54 -27.54 -26.97
N LEU A 995 -0.32 -26.47 -26.76
CA LEU A 995 -1.62 -26.57 -26.13
C LEU A 995 -2.66 -25.22 -25.98
N MET A 996 -3.74 -24.66 -26.65
CA MET A 996 -4.75 -23.54 -26.11
C MET A 996 -6.28 -23.69 -26.28
N ARG A 997 -7.29 -22.88 -25.61
CA ARG A 997 -8.71 -22.21 -25.91
C ARG A 997 -8.93 -20.86 -26.62
N ASN A 998 -9.86 -20.84 -27.56
CA ASN A 998 -10.66 -19.67 -27.89
C ASN A 998 -12.16 -19.85 -27.54
N ASN A 999 -12.81 -18.79 -26.99
CA ASN A 999 -14.09 -18.79 -26.23
C ASN A 999 -15.26 -19.51 -26.95
N ASP A 1000 -15.11 -19.75 -28.26
CA ASP A 1000 -15.99 -20.41 -29.23
C ASP A 1000 -15.87 -21.94 -29.31
N GLY A 1001 -14.84 -22.57 -28.75
CA GLY A 1001 -14.75 -24.04 -28.62
C GLY A 1001 -14.48 -24.87 -29.87
N THR A 1002 -13.75 -24.31 -30.85
CA THR A 1002 -12.70 -25.00 -31.66
C THR A 1002 -11.65 -25.63 -30.70
N ILE A 1003 -10.49 -26.11 -31.12
CA ILE A 1003 -9.21 -26.25 -30.30
C ILE A 1003 -8.03 -25.32 -31.15
N TYR A 1004 -6.62 -25.34 -31.33
CA TYR A 1004 -5.51 -25.22 -32.47
C TYR A 1004 -4.21 -26.03 -32.11
N VAL A 1005 -3.39 -26.95 -32.70
CA VAL A 1005 -2.16 -27.60 -32.00
C VAL A 1005 -0.64 -27.66 -32.47
N THR A 1006 0.24 -27.06 -31.75
CA THR A 1006 1.63 -26.77 -32.05
C THR A 1006 2.75 -27.74 -32.53
N GLY A 1007 4.03 -27.38 -32.36
CA GLY A 1007 5.29 -28.07 -32.56
C GLY A 1007 5.41 -28.98 -33.73
N SER A 1008 6.18 -30.04 -33.56
CA SER A 1008 8.34 -31.47 -34.79
C SER A 1008 8.25 -32.57 -35.89
N ALA A 1009 8.41 -32.51 -37.20
CA ALA A 1009 8.02 -33.76 -37.92
C ALA A 1009 9.03 -34.35 -38.87
N LYS A 1010 9.49 -35.59 -38.52
CA LYS A 1010 10.65 -36.20 -39.16
C LYS A 1010 10.08 -36.53 -40.51
N ASP A 1011 10.50 -35.70 -41.46
CA ASP A 1011 10.45 -36.08 -42.84
C ASP A 1011 11.29 -37.36 -43.02
N ALA A 1012 11.18 -37.94 -44.21
CA ALA A 1012 12.00 -39.08 -44.59
C ALA A 1012 13.52 -38.82 -44.59
N SER A 1013 13.95 -37.56 -44.65
CA SER A 1013 15.34 -37.16 -44.87
C SER A 1013 16.18 -37.05 -43.62
N ASN A 1014 15.60 -37.39 -42.48
CA ASN A 1014 16.28 -37.15 -41.25
C ASN A 1014 16.27 -35.68 -40.87
N TYR A 1015 15.27 -34.87 -41.23
CA TYR A 1015 15.15 -33.50 -40.69
C TYR A 1015 13.86 -33.11 -40.04
N TYR A 1016 14.12 -32.20 -39.12
CA TYR A 1016 13.50 -31.97 -37.82
C TYR A 1016 12.59 -30.71 -38.29
N HIS A 1017 11.24 -30.88 -38.53
CA HIS A 1017 10.26 -29.87 -39.09
C HIS A 1017 9.43 -29.17 -38.07
N TRP A 1018 8.74 -28.12 -38.46
CA TRP A 1018 7.61 -27.51 -37.80
C TRP A 1018 6.31 -27.77 -38.58
N VAL A 1019 5.08 -27.98 -38.05
CA VAL A 1019 3.78 -28.43 -38.68
C VAL A 1019 2.40 -27.72 -38.26
N ILE A 1020 2.06 -26.42 -38.48
CA ILE A 1020 0.71 -25.81 -38.10
C ILE A 1020 -0.47 -26.74 -38.59
N ARG A 1021 -1.66 -27.03 -37.92
CA ARG A 1021 -2.93 -27.77 -38.27
C ARG A 1021 -4.27 -27.44 -37.46
N LYS A 1022 -5.57 -27.37 -37.94
CA LYS A 1022 -6.82 -26.85 -37.19
C LYS A 1022 -8.31 -27.56 -37.11
N TRP A 1023 -9.11 -27.60 -35.96
CA TRP A 1023 -10.61 -27.93 -35.70
C TRP A 1023 -11.48 -26.72 -35.96
N ASP A 1024 -12.73 -27.10 -35.81
CA ASP A 1024 -13.97 -26.49 -36.13
C ASP A 1024 -15.04 -27.32 -35.39
N GLY A 1025 -14.65 -28.14 -34.39
CA GLY A 1025 -15.49 -29.19 -33.80
C GLY A 1025 -15.46 -30.56 -34.49
N SER A 1026 -14.79 -30.77 -35.65
CA SER A 1026 -14.76 -32.10 -36.29
C SER A 1026 -13.50 -32.73 -36.97
N SER A 1027 -12.60 -32.07 -37.71
CA SER A 1027 -11.57 -32.83 -38.54
C SER A 1027 -10.17 -32.25 -38.93
N TRP A 1028 -9.06 -33.02 -38.83
CA TRP A 1028 -7.63 -32.59 -38.92
C TRP A 1028 -7.08 -31.99 -40.25
N SER A 1029 -6.65 -30.72 -40.25
CA SER A 1029 -6.01 -29.85 -41.26
C SER A 1029 -4.66 -29.17 -40.93
N THR A 1030 -3.47 -29.62 -41.37
CA THR A 1030 -2.18 -28.83 -41.35
C THR A 1030 -2.30 -27.39 -41.92
N ILE A 1031 -2.08 -26.35 -41.09
CA ILE A 1031 -2.02 -24.89 -41.32
C ILE A 1031 -0.59 -24.24 -41.30
N ASP A 1032 0.55 -24.92 -41.03
CA ASP A 1032 1.96 -24.49 -41.37
C ASP A 1032 2.83 -25.75 -41.44
N ASN A 1033 4.02 -25.64 -42.02
CA ASN A 1033 4.99 -26.71 -41.92
C ASN A 1033 6.39 -26.13 -42.24
N TYR A 1034 7.15 -25.65 -41.24
CA TYR A 1034 8.33 -24.84 -41.44
C TYR A 1034 9.64 -25.61 -41.26
N GLN A 1035 10.64 -25.19 -42.02
CA GLN A 1035 12.03 -25.26 -41.59
C GLN A 1035 12.74 -23.95 -41.92
N LEU A 1036 13.79 -23.62 -41.16
CA LEU A 1036 14.69 -22.52 -41.52
C LEU A 1036 15.60 -22.90 -42.69
N THR A 1037 16.18 -24.10 -42.66
CA THR A 1037 16.88 -24.68 -43.83
C THR A 1037 16.39 -26.11 -44.08
N ALA A 1038 16.62 -26.70 -45.25
CA ALA A 1038 16.04 -28.03 -45.56
C ALA A 1038 16.71 -29.19 -44.77
N ASP A 1039 17.95 -28.98 -44.34
CA ASP A 1039 18.77 -29.96 -43.60
C ASP A 1039 19.01 -29.55 -42.14
N GLY A 1040 18.57 -28.34 -41.80
CA GLY A 1040 18.63 -27.74 -40.49
C GLY A 1040 17.21 -27.71 -39.99
N SER A 1041 17.03 -28.20 -38.79
CA SER A 1041 15.69 -28.55 -38.41
C SER A 1041 15.00 -27.31 -37.80
N ALA A 1042 13.66 -27.24 -37.76
CA ALA A 1042 12.92 -26.17 -37.10
C ALA A 1042 11.64 -26.54 -36.32
N ASN A 1043 11.27 -25.92 -35.22
CA ASN A 1043 10.82 -26.67 -34.08
C ASN A 1043 9.93 -26.01 -33.03
N ALA A 1044 8.68 -26.39 -32.67
CA ALA A 1044 7.77 -25.38 -32.09
C ALA A 1044 7.12 -25.28 -30.65
N TYR A 1045 7.85 -24.62 -29.64
CA TYR A 1045 8.05 -24.40 -28.05
C TYR A 1045 7.02 -23.52 -27.25
N SER A 1046 6.11 -22.59 -27.67
CA SER A 1046 5.05 -21.74 -26.85
C SER A 1046 3.54 -21.42 -27.45
N ILE A 1047 2.34 -21.15 -26.77
CA ILE A 1047 1.04 -20.53 -27.37
C ILE A 1047 0.14 -19.51 -26.52
N THR A 1048 -0.55 -18.44 -27.04
CA THR A 1048 -1.51 -17.46 -26.32
C THR A 1048 -2.42 -16.14 -26.89
N GLN A 1049 -3.79 -15.92 -26.85
CA GLN A 1049 -4.68 -15.13 -27.79
C GLN A 1049 -5.22 -13.69 -27.53
N ASP A 1050 -4.88 -12.74 -28.45
CA ASP A 1050 -5.39 -11.34 -28.50
C ASP A 1050 -6.91 -11.26 -28.44
N GLY A 1051 -7.32 -10.13 -27.85
CA GLY A 1051 -8.56 -9.45 -28.19
C GLY A 1051 -8.95 -9.36 -29.67
N SER A 1052 -8.03 -9.50 -30.64
CA SER A 1052 -8.30 -9.48 -32.10
C SER A 1052 -8.35 -10.86 -32.79
N GLY A 1053 -8.06 -11.97 -32.11
CA GLY A 1053 -8.06 -13.34 -32.61
C GLY A 1053 -7.07 -13.83 -33.71
N ASN A 1054 -6.32 -12.98 -34.43
CA ASN A 1054 -5.18 -13.35 -35.33
C ASN A 1054 -4.11 -14.23 -34.52
N LEU A 1055 -3.30 -15.32 -34.93
CA LEU A 1055 -2.20 -16.39 -34.41
C LEU A 1055 -0.55 -16.27 -34.22
N TYR A 1056 0.12 -15.91 -33.05
CA TYR A 1056 1.51 -15.34 -32.59
C TYR A 1056 2.86 -16.18 -32.26
N VAL A 1057 3.98 -16.63 -33.07
CA VAL A 1057 5.09 -17.85 -33.05
C VAL A 1057 6.73 -18.05 -32.56
N THR A 1058 7.30 -18.42 -31.32
CA THR A 1058 8.50 -19.18 -30.61
C THR A 1058 8.80 -20.78 -30.26
N GLY A 1059 10.01 -21.39 -30.46
CA GLY A 1059 10.43 -22.86 -30.51
C GLY A 1059 11.89 -22.96 -30.99
N ASN A 1060 12.49 -23.74 -31.90
CA ASN A 1060 13.65 -23.27 -32.70
C ASN A 1060 14.12 -23.83 -34.05
N ALA A 1061 14.98 -23.10 -34.79
CA ALA A 1061 15.42 -23.43 -36.16
C ALA A 1061 16.92 -23.47 -36.51
N ASN A 1062 17.56 -24.64 -36.57
CA ASN A 1062 18.94 -24.72 -37.05
C ASN A 1062 19.22 -24.27 -38.48
N ASP A 1063 20.26 -23.41 -38.60
CA ASP A 1063 20.95 -23.17 -39.86
C ASP A 1063 21.88 -24.32 -40.29
N THR A 1064 22.44 -24.18 -41.49
CA THR A 1064 23.28 -25.18 -42.15
C THR A 1064 24.64 -25.48 -41.52
N SER A 1065 25.24 -24.55 -40.78
CA SER A 1065 26.46 -24.77 -40.01
C SER A 1065 26.15 -25.36 -38.66
N TYR A 1066 24.95 -25.93 -38.49
CA TYR A 1066 24.48 -26.34 -37.20
C TYR A 1066 24.14 -25.04 -36.35
N ILE A 1067 24.33 -23.79 -36.90
CA ILE A 1067 23.90 -22.46 -36.36
C ILE A 1067 22.34 -22.20 -36.33
N SER A 1068 21.56 -22.94 -35.54
CA SER A 1068 20.33 -22.74 -34.63
C SER A 1068 19.47 -21.37 -34.34
N HIS A 1069 18.36 -20.88 -34.94
CA HIS A 1069 17.85 -19.45 -34.84
C HIS A 1069 16.61 -19.05 -33.98
N TRP A 1070 16.50 -17.77 -33.50
CA TRP A 1070 15.37 -17.21 -32.70
C TRP A 1070 14.16 -16.85 -33.50
N ILE A 1071 13.30 -17.78 -33.84
CA ILE A 1071 12.14 -17.45 -34.64
C ILE A 1071 10.91 -17.13 -33.77
N VAL A 1072 10.39 -15.93 -33.97
CA VAL A 1072 9.01 -15.58 -33.69
C VAL A 1072 8.27 -15.54 -35.03
N ARG A 1073 7.06 -16.07 -35.24
CA ARG A 1073 6.28 -15.94 -36.51
C ARG A 1073 4.81 -15.52 -36.36
N LYS A 1074 4.35 -14.50 -37.07
CA LYS A 1074 2.97 -14.07 -37.03
C LYS A 1074 2.01 -14.96 -37.86
N TRP A 1075 0.86 -15.50 -37.42
CA TRP A 1075 -0.32 -15.80 -38.28
C TRP A 1075 -1.37 -14.77 -38.06
N ASN A 1076 -1.78 -14.06 -39.08
CA ASN A 1076 -2.85 -13.09 -38.94
C ASN A 1076 -4.23 -13.64 -39.35
N GLY A 1077 -4.40 -14.96 -39.38
CA GLY A 1077 -5.58 -15.63 -39.94
C GLY A 1077 -5.52 -15.91 -41.45
N GLN A 1078 -4.46 -15.49 -42.15
CA GLN A 1078 -4.24 -15.84 -43.56
C GLN A 1078 -2.88 -16.45 -43.86
N TYR A 1079 -1.80 -15.94 -43.28
CA TYR A 1079 -0.44 -16.43 -43.54
C TYR A 1079 0.50 -16.21 -42.35
N TRP A 1080 1.61 -16.96 -42.40
CA TRP A 1080 2.71 -16.99 -41.43
C TRP A 1080 3.83 -15.99 -41.76
N SER A 1081 4.33 -15.18 -40.82
CA SER A 1081 5.48 -14.26 -41.06
C SER A 1081 6.45 -14.17 -39.89
N THR A 1082 7.73 -14.50 -40.05
CA THR A 1082 8.74 -14.26 -39.01
C THR A 1082 8.81 -12.79 -38.57
N VAL A 1083 8.71 -12.54 -37.27
CA VAL A 1083 8.75 -11.20 -36.61
C VAL A 1083 9.92 -11.03 -35.62
N ARG A 1084 10.57 -12.13 -35.21
CA ARG A 1084 11.85 -12.16 -34.49
C ARG A 1084 12.62 -13.34 -35.07
N ASP A 1085 13.92 -13.16 -35.23
CA ASP A 1085 14.89 -14.08 -35.80
C ASP A 1085 16.21 -13.57 -35.26
N GLU A 1086 16.77 -14.23 -34.24
CA GLU A 1086 17.96 -13.73 -33.57
C GLU A 1086 19.13 -14.73 -33.65
N VAL A 1087 20.31 -14.13 -33.92
CA VAL A 1087 21.61 -14.77 -34.19
C VAL A 1087 22.72 -14.06 -33.43
N PHE A 1088 23.62 -14.83 -32.82
CA PHE A 1088 24.61 -14.36 -31.86
C PHE A 1088 25.80 -15.42 -31.89
N SER A 1089 27.13 -15.06 -31.84
CA SER A 1089 28.35 -15.98 -31.89
C SER A 1089 29.52 -15.89 -30.81
N SER A 1090 30.12 -17.04 -30.38
CA SER A 1090 31.53 -17.20 -29.88
C SER A 1090 32.07 -18.65 -29.89
N THR A 1091 33.32 -18.82 -29.43
CA THR A 1091 34.41 -19.69 -29.93
C THR A 1091 34.63 -21.05 -29.25
N PHE A 1092 33.76 -21.53 -28.36
CA PHE A 1092 33.88 -22.84 -27.70
C PHE A 1092 32.71 -23.84 -27.94
N TRP A 1093 33.03 -25.14 -27.80
CA TRP A 1093 32.54 -26.24 -28.65
C TRP A 1093 31.22 -26.96 -28.31
N THR A 1094 30.61 -26.73 -27.15
CA THR A 1094 29.33 -27.36 -26.77
C THR A 1094 28.49 -26.38 -26.03
N ARG A 1095 27.61 -25.76 -26.77
CA ARG A 1095 26.66 -24.73 -26.39
C ARG A 1095 25.44 -25.13 -27.27
N SER A 1096 24.13 -25.23 -26.98
CA SER A 1096 22.98 -24.86 -26.06
C SER A 1096 21.96 -23.59 -26.14
N ALA A 1097 21.19 -23.15 -27.22
CA ALA A 1097 19.91 -22.33 -27.24
C ALA A 1097 18.51 -22.88 -27.64
N THR A 1098 17.30 -22.19 -27.43
CA THR A 1098 16.01 -22.38 -26.60
C THR A 1098 14.66 -21.56 -26.54
N GLY A 1099 13.97 -20.71 -27.24
CA GLY A 1099 13.16 -19.65 -26.54
C GLY A 1099 11.76 -19.98 -26.44
N ASN A 1100 11.27 -20.02 -25.17
CA ASN A 1100 9.69 -21.71 -23.39
C ASN A 1100 8.56 -21.05 -22.37
N ALA A 1101 7.42 -20.35 -22.63
CA ALA A 1101 7.15 -18.91 -22.21
C ALA A 1101 5.85 -18.28 -22.87
N LEU A 1102 5.09 -17.24 -22.42
CA LEU A 1102 3.98 -16.36 -23.12
C LEU A 1102 2.42 -16.20 -22.81
N ILE A 1103 1.90 -15.04 -22.34
CA ILE A 1103 0.71 -14.76 -21.35
C ILE A 1103 -0.20 -13.70 -22.27
N TYR A 1104 -1.46 -13.20 -22.14
CA TYR A 1104 -1.98 -11.97 -22.84
C TYR A 1104 -2.41 -10.76 -21.98
N ASP A 1105 -2.00 -9.54 -22.38
CA ASP A 1105 -2.32 -8.28 -21.70
C ASP A 1105 -3.65 -7.86 -22.25
N THR A 1106 -4.68 -8.42 -21.63
CA THR A 1106 -6.07 -8.26 -22.00
C THR A 1106 -6.52 -6.80 -21.87
N LEU A 1107 -5.75 -5.96 -21.16
CA LEU A 1107 -6.01 -4.54 -20.86
C LEU A 1107 -5.31 -3.58 -21.85
N ASN A 1108 -4.07 -3.83 -22.26
CA ASN A 1108 -3.30 -2.95 -23.16
C ASN A 1108 -3.15 -3.46 -24.60
N ASP A 1109 -3.62 -4.68 -24.90
CA ASP A 1109 -3.50 -5.35 -26.19
C ASP A 1109 -2.04 -5.69 -26.61
N LEU A 1110 -1.17 -5.93 -25.63
CA LEU A 1110 0.28 -5.95 -25.83
C LEU A 1110 0.98 -7.18 -25.35
N ILE A 1111 2.14 -7.42 -25.97
CA ILE A 1111 2.74 -8.72 -25.95
C ILE A 1111 4.13 -8.73 -25.23
N TYR A 1112 4.37 -9.70 -24.31
CA TYR A 1112 5.48 -9.98 -23.37
C TYR A 1112 6.40 -11.25 -23.32
N CYS A 1113 7.54 -11.35 -24.08
CA CYS A 1113 8.39 -12.56 -24.37
C CYS A 1113 9.95 -13.01 -24.18
N GLY A 1114 10.51 -14.22 -24.54
CA GLY A 1114 11.50 -14.93 -23.65
C GLY A 1114 11.89 -16.48 -23.48
N GLY A 1115 13.04 -17.17 -23.82
CA GLY A 1115 13.74 -18.37 -23.15
C GLY A 1115 15.06 -18.37 -22.22
N GLN A 1116 16.38 -18.82 -22.47
CA GLN A 1116 17.77 -19.01 -21.69
C GLN A 1116 18.98 -18.72 -22.51
N ARG A 1117 20.18 -19.16 -22.14
CA ARG A 1117 21.51 -19.14 -22.81
C ARG A 1117 22.22 -20.47 -22.51
N GLU A 1118 23.51 -20.62 -22.62
CA GLU A 1118 24.23 -21.71 -21.96
C GLU A 1118 25.65 -21.36 -22.35
N ASP A 1119 26.67 -21.40 -21.52
CA ASP A 1119 28.00 -21.12 -22.07
C ASP A 1119 29.02 -22.17 -21.76
N GLY A 1120 28.65 -23.40 -22.17
CA GLY A 1120 29.52 -24.57 -22.16
C GLY A 1120 29.75 -25.13 -20.78
N TRP A 1121 29.59 -24.29 -19.78
CA TRP A 1121 29.55 -24.57 -18.38
C TRP A 1121 28.36 -23.85 -17.71
N SER A 1122 27.38 -23.27 -18.44
CA SER A 1122 26.73 -22.01 -17.96
C SER A 1122 25.25 -21.69 -18.43
N SER A 1123 24.40 -20.75 -17.87
CA SER A 1123 22.91 -20.24 -17.98
C SER A 1123 22.65 -18.64 -17.42
N ASP A 1124 21.92 -17.55 -17.93
CA ASP A 1124 21.58 -15.95 -17.65
C ASP A 1124 20.14 -14.93 -17.82
N TRP A 1125 19.09 -14.52 -18.85
CA TRP A 1125 17.77 -15.19 -19.89
C TRP A 1125 17.17 -13.76 -20.44
N TYR A 1126 16.83 -13.47 -21.72
CA TYR A 1126 16.29 -12.16 -22.29
C TYR A 1126 14.78 -11.88 -22.45
N VAL A 1127 14.01 -11.57 -21.45
CA VAL A 1127 12.65 -11.11 -21.70
C VAL A 1127 12.96 -9.61 -22.56
N GLU A 1128 12.29 -8.86 -23.55
CA GLU A 1128 12.11 -7.35 -24.21
C GLU A 1128 10.63 -6.73 -24.76
N LYS A 1129 10.06 -5.50 -24.92
CA LYS A 1129 8.63 -5.41 -25.57
C LYS A 1129 8.56 -5.64 -27.12
N LEU A 1130 8.03 -6.77 -27.73
CA LEU A 1130 7.84 -6.67 -29.21
C LEU A 1130 6.69 -5.69 -29.51
N PRO A 1131 6.86 -4.97 -30.64
CA PRO A 1131 5.78 -4.26 -31.35
C PRO A 1131 4.46 -5.01 -31.67
#